data_AF-A0A7S7SJG3-F1
#
_entry.id   AF-A0A7S7SJG3-F1
#
_cell.length_a   1.000
_cell.length_b   1.000
_cell.length_c   1.000
_cell.angle_alpha   90.00
_cell.angle_beta   90.00
_cell.angle_gamma   90.00
#
_symmetry.space_group_name_H-M   'P 1'
#
loop_
_entity.id
_entity.type
_entity.pdbx_description
1 polymer ?
#
loop_
_entity_poly.entity_id
_entity_poly.type
_entity_poly.pdbx_seq_one_letter_code
_entity_poly.pdbx_strand_id
1 'polypeptide(L)'
;MRHSYRLLPVLIGLAAIAASSSAPAFADQPYRSGPGGVLNDYLIARFGGTGAATILALAGDPSGNLYVAGVSRSPAFAANNGLPRGLSESSLLRSLDLGETWRKFGAAPADAQFVLPDPADPMVLFAGGSQSIYRSADSGATWTTVYESAFWSDSSYFVQPAIDPANHLRLAATSPSGSLLLSVDNGKTWTEGACPVQNCGRLAADASGSGRLLVFHGSDGLFLSSDWGSTFARIALPGNGNVFLVAASFDAFHPGWMYVATSAGPASDVWLTKDGGVSWSQRSSQPAAMGAIRTLSPDPERPDTWYALTGRGLFRSEDGASTWISLRESFDGAFALPSHKCGAGGELIVQSGPSSFSRSSDLGTTWGADRNLNFTSLATGPNCTLYGAKSFSGDAFLAKIGSHGKLLWLNMLSGAMAESVLGLKLDAHGNLILLGTTESDDFPTTKTHIGSRGGSDLFVVRFSNEGHLFSGVTLGGQGNDRPSGWDIGAQGDTYIVGGTASSDFPVTLNALDTLPNDSSAGFALRLDPGDELVYSTYLSNPEVEASRLFFSNPTAVLAKAGGAVLIAGNGQVSGLQWPHSVEAGYLLELDSAGSRIASYRTLGEQITQDQKLDLGPRALATDAEGNVYLAGTTSRADFRTTPGAVSYPVSSRECWSWYQIASDEPAQQVYLMKFPADGTEPVYSAILGGRCDTRLGSFAVDSLGVATISVNTGPGFPLRLPLLAAPSTSAQFSQIYGSLVARISANGSTLQSSTYLDADGQDVRPVVAPGPEGATYVSASLDGNLGVMMLPAVAAPALQLNRVVNAFSGDSSGITHGGIYTFEVAGLDAEAYDLGLNPAEPLPTELMGVRVTFDGVPAPILRTGAGFVTAIGLRTSQINPPLPNEFTEVKVSFHGAVSNSVILPLLPLGTPAIAPLTYVAPPSASNPVDGLVFNDDGSVNDAEHPAKPGSMILAMVTGVGQAAGTFVPGAIAANEATVPASPLYSSWTPRQAVVAKSLPGFLTSIFQVLLTVPERTSPGTLQKVPLSVSAYPAIPAGSPLKYQPFGSSPNGIYPNAIAVYVK
;
A
#
# COMPACT_ATOMS: atom_id res chain seq x y z
N MET A 1 56.83 21.45 34.89
CA MET A 1 55.73 22.43 35.09
C MET A 1 54.60 22.02 34.14
N ARG A 2 53.57 21.35 34.68
CA ARG A 2 52.45 20.76 33.95
C ARG A 2 51.18 21.53 34.34
N HIS A 3 50.46 22.06 33.36
CA HIS A 3 49.03 22.32 33.47
C HIS A 3 48.35 21.62 32.30
N SER A 4 47.52 20.63 32.62
CA SER A 4 46.64 19.92 31.71
C SER A 4 45.21 20.18 32.19
N TYR A 5 44.44 20.91 31.39
CA TYR A 5 43.03 21.20 31.61
C TYR A 5 42.19 19.99 31.15
N ARG A 6 41.34 19.48 32.05
CA ARG A 6 40.27 18.52 31.73
C ARG A 6 39.04 19.30 31.28
N LEU A 7 38.50 18.97 30.11
CA LEU A 7 37.19 19.42 29.64
C LEU A 7 36.10 18.52 30.25
N LEU A 8 35.14 19.10 30.96
CA LEU A 8 33.90 18.44 31.40
C LEU A 8 32.73 18.86 30.47
N PRO A 9 31.91 17.91 30.00
CA PRO A 9 30.58 18.17 29.40
C PRO A 9 29.44 17.83 30.39
N VAL A 10 28.42 18.69 30.52
CA VAL A 10 27.29 18.55 31.48
C VAL A 10 25.91 18.71 30.80
N LEU A 11 25.07 17.69 31.02
CA LEU A 11 23.59 17.45 31.04
C LEU A 11 22.55 18.22 30.18
N ILE A 12 21.59 17.41 29.69
CA ILE A 12 20.36 17.75 28.96
C ILE A 12 19.12 17.34 29.80
N GLY A 13 18.08 18.18 29.87
CA GLY A 13 16.75 17.79 30.41
C GLY A 13 15.63 18.14 29.43
N LEU A 14 14.86 17.17 28.93
CA LEU A 14 13.84 17.38 27.88
C LEU A 14 12.60 16.48 28.05
N ALA A 15 11.41 17.06 28.22
CA ALA A 15 10.15 16.31 28.39
C ALA A 15 9.50 15.89 27.06
N ALA A 16 9.02 14.64 26.93
CA ALA A 16 8.25 14.12 25.79
C ALA A 16 6.75 13.88 26.14
N ILE A 17 5.85 14.10 25.17
CA ILE A 17 4.40 13.81 25.23
C ILE A 17 4.04 12.91 24.02
N ALA A 18 3.35 11.80 24.26
CA ALA A 18 3.05 10.76 23.26
C ALA A 18 1.64 10.87 22.66
N ALA A 19 1.49 10.58 21.36
CA ALA A 19 0.22 10.37 20.65
C ALA A 19 0.29 9.04 19.84
N SER A 20 -0.85 8.37 19.65
CA SER A 20 -0.96 6.96 19.23
C SER A 20 -1.87 6.75 18.02
N SER A 21 -1.50 5.89 17.05
CA SER A 21 -2.44 5.04 16.27
C SER A 21 -1.76 3.92 15.43
N SER A 22 -2.15 2.69 15.76
CA SER A 22 -2.01 1.29 15.28
C SER A 22 -1.67 0.85 13.82
N ALA A 23 -0.76 -0.16 13.77
CA ALA A 23 -0.74 -1.48 13.06
C ALA A 23 -0.49 -1.64 11.53
N PRO A 24 0.03 -2.82 11.05
CA PRO A 24 1.37 -3.37 11.28
C PRO A 24 2.13 -3.71 9.96
N ALA A 25 3.47 -3.64 10.00
CA ALA A 25 4.37 -4.04 8.91
C ALA A 25 5.11 -5.34 9.26
N PHE A 26 5.17 -6.27 8.31
CA PHE A 26 6.09 -7.42 8.32
C PHE A 26 7.14 -7.19 7.24
N ALA A 27 8.42 -7.03 7.61
CA ALA A 27 9.58 -7.35 6.75
C ALA A 27 10.88 -7.38 7.58
N ASP A 28 11.63 -8.48 7.49
CA ASP A 28 13.03 -8.45 7.04
C ASP A 28 13.63 -9.87 6.99
N GLN A 29 13.64 -10.43 5.78
CA GLN A 29 14.67 -11.38 5.35
C GLN A 29 15.19 -10.88 4.00
N PRO A 30 16.51 -10.82 3.77
CA PRO A 30 17.08 -10.41 2.49
C PRO A 30 16.90 -11.56 1.49
N TYR A 31 15.77 -11.61 0.79
CA TYR A 31 15.59 -12.58 -0.27
C TYR A 31 16.38 -12.13 -1.50
N ARG A 32 17.37 -12.93 -1.87
CA ARG A 32 18.03 -12.82 -3.17
C ARG A 32 16.97 -13.00 -4.24
N SER A 33 16.78 -11.96 -5.05
CA SER A 33 16.00 -11.97 -6.29
C SER A 33 16.22 -13.27 -7.07
N GLY A 34 15.15 -14.04 -7.27
CA GLY A 34 15.17 -15.12 -8.25
C GLY A 34 15.42 -14.52 -9.65
N PRO A 35 16.24 -15.15 -10.51
CA PRO A 35 16.32 -14.77 -11.91
C PRO A 35 15.06 -15.28 -12.61
N GLY A 36 14.00 -14.47 -12.71
CA GLY A 36 12.75 -14.98 -13.32
C GLY A 36 11.56 -14.04 -13.48
N GLY A 37 11.63 -12.76 -13.09
CA GLY A 37 10.52 -11.83 -13.36
C GLY A 37 10.29 -11.72 -14.87
N VAL A 38 9.13 -12.20 -15.34
CA VAL A 38 8.66 -12.23 -16.75
C VAL A 38 8.83 -10.88 -17.46
N LEU A 39 8.86 -9.80 -16.68
CA LEU A 39 8.95 -8.43 -17.17
C LEU A 39 10.38 -7.92 -17.35
N ASN A 40 11.43 -8.67 -16.97
CA ASN A 40 12.83 -8.24 -17.07
C ASN A 40 13.34 -8.12 -18.53
N ASP A 41 12.71 -8.79 -19.48
CA ASP A 41 13.01 -8.67 -20.91
C ASP A 41 12.35 -7.45 -21.56
N TYR A 42 11.41 -6.81 -20.86
CA TYR A 42 10.83 -5.53 -21.25
C TYR A 42 11.63 -4.40 -20.62
N LEU A 43 11.79 -3.31 -21.37
CA LEU A 43 12.53 -2.15 -20.89
C LEU A 43 11.69 -1.44 -19.81
N ILE A 44 11.89 -1.82 -18.55
CA ILE A 44 11.27 -1.17 -17.39
C ILE A 44 12.15 0.00 -16.96
N ALA A 45 11.62 1.22 -17.10
CA ALA A 45 12.22 2.38 -16.44
C ALA A 45 11.96 2.27 -14.93
N ARG A 46 13.00 2.00 -14.14
CA ARG A 46 12.89 1.87 -12.67
C ARG A 46 13.15 3.20 -11.98
N PHE A 47 12.38 3.50 -10.94
CA PHE A 47 12.64 4.63 -10.04
C PHE A 47 13.41 4.12 -8.81
N GLY A 48 14.56 4.72 -8.52
CA GLY A 48 15.43 4.28 -7.41
C GLY A 48 14.86 4.66 -6.03
N GLY A 49 15.15 3.84 -5.01
CA GLY A 49 14.77 4.07 -3.61
C GLY A 49 14.76 2.77 -2.81
N THR A 50 14.78 2.86 -1.48
CA THR A 50 14.73 1.70 -0.56
C THR A 50 13.37 1.54 0.16
N GLY A 51 12.32 2.26 -0.25
CA GLY A 51 11.03 2.28 0.46
C GLY A 51 9.84 2.17 -0.50
N ALA A 52 8.65 1.95 0.06
CA ALA A 52 7.42 1.75 -0.71
C ALA A 52 7.06 2.98 -1.55
N ALA A 53 6.76 2.76 -2.82
CA ALA A 53 6.29 3.80 -3.73
C ALA A 53 5.19 3.27 -4.66
N THR A 54 4.32 4.16 -5.13
CA THR A 54 3.19 3.83 -5.98
C THR A 54 3.01 4.88 -7.05
N ILE A 55 2.83 4.46 -8.30
CA ILE A 55 2.47 5.34 -9.41
C ILE A 55 0.96 5.54 -9.35
N LEU A 56 0.55 6.79 -9.25
CA LEU A 56 -0.87 7.17 -9.22
C LEU A 56 -1.29 7.88 -10.51
N ALA A 57 -0.34 8.43 -11.26
CA ALA A 57 -0.61 9.11 -12.52
C ALA A 57 0.50 8.94 -13.55
N LEU A 58 0.11 8.92 -14.82
CA LEU A 58 1.01 8.63 -15.94
C LEU A 58 0.48 9.32 -17.21
N ALA A 59 1.35 10.00 -17.97
CA ALA A 59 0.99 10.63 -19.25
C ALA A 59 2.17 10.65 -20.23
N GLY A 60 1.91 10.54 -21.53
CA GLY A 60 2.93 10.61 -22.58
C GLY A 60 2.81 11.88 -23.44
N ASP A 61 3.92 12.32 -24.04
CA ASP A 61 3.94 13.35 -25.08
C ASP A 61 4.20 12.76 -26.50
N PRO A 62 3.93 13.52 -27.57
CA PRO A 62 4.16 13.05 -28.94
C PRO A 62 5.61 12.73 -29.29
N SER A 63 6.58 13.18 -28.50
CA SER A 63 8.01 12.84 -28.68
C SER A 63 8.36 11.49 -28.06
N GLY A 64 7.40 10.82 -27.43
CA GLY A 64 7.58 9.57 -26.71
C GLY A 64 8.17 9.76 -25.32
N ASN A 65 8.25 10.99 -24.78
CA ASN A 65 8.56 11.13 -23.36
C ASN A 65 7.34 10.77 -22.54
N LEU A 66 7.61 10.29 -21.33
CA LEU A 66 6.63 9.90 -20.36
C LEU A 66 6.80 10.71 -19.08
N TYR A 67 5.70 11.10 -18.47
CA TYR A 67 5.64 11.78 -17.19
C TYR A 67 4.88 10.90 -16.21
N VAL A 68 5.41 10.80 -15.00
CA VAL A 68 4.94 9.88 -13.97
C VAL A 68 4.84 10.62 -12.65
N ALA A 69 3.73 10.47 -11.96
CA ALA A 69 3.57 10.99 -10.62
C ALA A 69 3.00 9.94 -9.68
N GLY A 70 3.34 10.07 -8.41
CA GLY A 70 3.00 9.07 -7.41
C GLY A 70 3.35 9.50 -6.01
N VAL A 71 3.22 8.56 -5.08
CA VAL A 71 3.57 8.75 -3.66
C VAL A 71 4.70 7.80 -3.32
N SER A 72 5.66 8.27 -2.52
CA SER A 72 6.79 7.49 -2.05
C SER A 72 7.00 7.76 -0.57
N ARG A 73 7.31 6.69 0.17
CA ARG A 73 7.85 6.78 1.54
C ARG A 73 9.38 6.68 1.54
N SER A 74 10.01 6.54 0.37
CA SER A 74 11.41 6.17 0.27
C SER A 74 12.39 7.30 0.65
N PRO A 75 13.26 7.09 1.65
CA PRO A 75 14.20 8.11 2.15
C PRO A 75 15.36 8.43 1.19
N ALA A 76 15.56 7.61 0.16
CA ALA A 76 16.65 7.72 -0.81
C ALA A 76 16.13 7.85 -2.25
N PHE A 77 14.87 8.29 -2.41
CA PHE A 77 14.29 8.50 -3.73
C PHE A 77 15.10 9.54 -4.52
N ALA A 78 15.47 9.23 -5.76
CA ALA A 78 16.52 9.94 -6.49
C ALA A 78 16.07 11.29 -7.08
N ALA A 79 15.99 12.37 -6.31
CA ALA A 79 15.68 13.71 -6.85
C ALA A 79 16.87 14.33 -7.60
N ASN A 80 16.67 14.70 -8.88
CA ASN A 80 17.70 15.33 -9.73
C ASN A 80 17.52 16.85 -9.87
N ASN A 81 16.31 17.40 -9.66
CA ASN A 81 16.03 18.82 -9.88
C ASN A 81 15.41 19.53 -8.64
N GLY A 82 16.22 20.31 -7.95
CA GLY A 82 15.88 21.66 -7.46
C GLY A 82 14.86 21.92 -6.32
N LEU A 83 13.86 21.08 -6.03
CA LEU A 83 12.97 21.36 -4.88
C LEU A 83 13.67 20.98 -3.56
N PRO A 84 13.60 21.83 -2.51
CA PRO A 84 14.21 21.55 -1.22
C PRO A 84 13.78 20.17 -0.69
N ARG A 85 14.75 19.36 -0.27
CA ARG A 85 14.52 18.00 0.22
C ARG A 85 13.70 18.01 1.51
N GLY A 86 12.45 17.58 1.46
CA GLY A 86 11.79 16.91 2.58
C GLY A 86 12.45 15.54 2.77
N LEU A 87 12.98 15.27 3.96
CA LEU A 87 13.72 14.04 4.27
C LEU A 87 12.74 12.98 4.79
N SER A 88 12.32 11.97 4.02
CA SER A 88 11.28 11.02 4.48
C SER A 88 11.79 9.95 5.50
N GLU A 89 10.87 9.49 6.39
CA GLU A 89 11.02 8.64 7.60
C GLU A 89 11.72 9.25 8.82
N SER A 90 11.52 8.63 10.03
CA SER A 90 12.21 8.94 11.30
C SER A 90 13.68 9.19 11.08
N SER A 91 14.02 10.44 10.81
CA SER A 91 15.35 10.78 10.33
C SER A 91 16.09 11.44 11.46
N LEU A 92 17.20 10.82 11.85
CA LEU A 92 18.20 11.51 12.64
C LEU A 92 18.86 12.56 11.74
N LEU A 93 18.64 13.82 12.08
CA LEU A 93 19.19 14.99 11.42
C LEU A 93 20.28 15.60 12.29
N ARG A 94 21.33 16.10 11.64
CA ARG A 94 22.43 16.81 12.26
C ARG A 94 22.61 18.17 11.61
N SER A 95 22.79 19.18 12.43
CA SER A 95 23.26 20.50 12.05
C SER A 95 24.62 20.76 12.69
N LEU A 96 25.55 21.32 11.93
CA LEU A 96 26.88 21.74 12.39
C LEU A 96 26.98 23.26 12.59
N ASP A 97 25.86 23.94 12.45
CA ASP A 97 25.70 25.39 12.42
C ASP A 97 24.46 25.81 13.25
N LEU A 98 24.23 25.09 14.35
CA LEU A 98 23.24 25.45 15.38
C LEU A 98 21.80 25.62 14.83
N GLY A 99 21.43 24.73 13.92
CA GLY A 99 20.12 24.66 13.31
C GLY A 99 19.94 25.54 12.07
N GLU A 100 21.00 26.21 11.58
CA GLU A 100 20.97 26.97 10.32
C GLU A 100 20.73 26.08 9.11
N THR A 101 21.50 24.99 8.99
CA THR A 101 21.32 23.95 7.98
C THR A 101 21.27 22.57 8.61
N TRP A 102 20.34 21.74 8.12
CA TRP A 102 20.13 20.38 8.59
C TRP A 102 20.49 19.37 7.52
N ARG A 103 21.14 18.28 7.92
CA ARG A 103 21.50 17.17 7.03
C ARG A 103 21.18 15.85 7.70
N LYS A 104 20.62 14.91 6.95
CA LYS A 104 20.57 13.51 7.39
C LYS A 104 22.00 13.00 7.60
N PHE A 105 22.21 12.19 8.63
CA PHE A 105 23.52 11.59 8.90
C PHE A 105 23.38 10.09 9.16
N GLY A 106 24.16 9.30 8.41
CA GLY A 106 24.20 7.83 8.48
C GLY A 106 22.93 7.09 8.07
N ALA A 107 22.96 5.77 8.26
CA ALA A 107 21.82 4.87 8.09
C ALA A 107 21.08 4.72 9.42
N ALA A 108 20.35 5.76 9.81
CA ALA A 108 19.63 5.82 11.09
C ALA A 108 18.50 4.77 11.17
N PRO A 109 18.16 4.27 12.38
CA PRO A 109 17.01 3.38 12.59
C PRO A 109 15.69 4.07 12.20
N ALA A 110 14.84 3.36 11.46
CA ALA A 110 13.59 3.91 10.90
C ALA A 110 12.50 4.21 11.95
N ASP A 111 12.64 3.69 13.15
CA ASP A 111 11.73 3.89 14.28
C ASP A 111 12.29 4.85 15.34
N ALA A 112 13.46 5.48 15.12
CA ALA A 112 14.11 6.33 16.12
C ALA A 112 13.26 7.57 16.47
N GLN A 113 12.78 7.63 17.71
CA GLN A 113 11.95 8.72 18.23
C GLN A 113 12.73 9.70 19.10
N PHE A 114 13.78 9.22 19.76
CA PHE A 114 14.72 10.04 20.52
C PHE A 114 16.16 9.84 20.06
N VAL A 115 16.99 10.85 20.34
CA VAL A 115 18.44 10.80 20.17
C VAL A 115 19.15 11.45 21.36
N LEU A 116 20.22 10.83 21.83
CA LEU A 116 21.02 11.28 22.97
C LEU A 116 22.52 11.08 22.68
N PRO A 117 23.34 12.15 22.64
CA PRO A 117 24.79 12.01 22.52
C PRO A 117 25.43 11.60 23.86
N ASP A 118 26.51 10.81 23.80
CA ASP A 118 27.36 10.53 24.96
C ASP A 118 28.09 11.82 25.37
N PRO A 119 28.05 12.22 26.65
CA PRO A 119 28.70 13.43 27.11
C PRO A 119 30.22 13.33 26.98
N ALA A 120 30.84 12.20 27.29
CA ALA A 120 32.30 12.07 27.34
C ALA A 120 32.93 11.59 26.01
N ASP A 121 32.16 11.00 25.10
CA ASP A 121 32.62 10.60 23.77
C ASP A 121 31.70 11.14 22.65
N PRO A 122 32.10 12.20 21.91
CA PRO A 122 31.30 12.80 20.84
C PRO A 122 30.97 11.83 19.69
N MET A 123 31.69 10.72 19.57
CA MET A 123 31.43 9.70 18.55
C MET A 123 30.34 8.72 18.96
N VAL A 124 29.96 8.67 20.24
CA VAL A 124 28.94 7.74 20.72
C VAL A 124 27.59 8.43 20.77
N LEU A 125 26.60 7.87 20.09
CA LEU A 125 25.21 8.33 20.12
C LEU A 125 24.28 7.18 20.51
N PHE A 126 23.19 7.52 21.17
CA PHE A 126 22.10 6.62 21.48
C PHE A 126 20.83 7.10 20.80
N ALA A 127 20.02 6.17 20.32
CA ALA A 127 18.69 6.44 19.81
C ALA A 127 17.76 5.33 20.31
N GLY A 128 16.46 5.58 20.32
CA GLY A 128 15.51 4.50 20.60
C GLY A 128 14.15 4.79 20.01
N GLY A 129 13.47 3.69 19.71
CA GLY A 129 12.18 3.69 19.04
C GLY A 129 11.10 3.08 19.91
N SER A 130 10.14 2.38 19.31
CA SER A 130 9.02 1.79 20.06
C SER A 130 9.44 0.59 20.92
N GLN A 131 10.44 -0.19 20.47
CA GLN A 131 10.81 -1.45 21.13
C GLN A 131 12.31 -1.64 21.35
N SER A 132 13.16 -0.82 20.72
CA SER A 132 14.61 -1.01 20.73
C SER A 132 15.38 0.23 21.18
N ILE A 133 16.56 -0.01 21.75
CA ILE A 133 17.60 1.00 21.96
C ILE A 133 18.74 0.69 20.99
N TYR A 134 19.18 1.71 20.29
CA TYR A 134 20.27 1.70 19.32
C TYR A 134 21.45 2.51 19.85
N ARG A 135 22.64 2.06 19.50
CA ARG A 135 23.91 2.72 19.80
C ARG A 135 24.71 2.91 18.52
N SER A 136 25.33 4.07 18.38
CA SER A 136 26.34 4.36 17.37
C SER A 136 27.68 4.62 18.05
N ALA A 137 28.78 4.26 17.39
CA ALA A 137 30.15 4.53 17.84
C ALA A 137 30.93 5.47 16.91
N ASP A 138 30.28 6.01 15.89
CA ASP A 138 30.87 6.78 14.80
C ASP A 138 30.07 8.04 14.45
N SER A 139 29.51 8.69 15.47
CA SER A 139 28.68 9.89 15.39
C SER A 139 27.43 9.68 14.52
N GLY A 140 26.86 8.48 14.57
CA GLY A 140 25.63 8.09 13.89
C GLY A 140 25.79 7.70 12.43
N ALA A 141 27.02 7.45 11.96
CA ALA A 141 27.23 6.93 10.61
C ALA A 141 26.72 5.48 10.48
N THR A 142 26.90 4.67 11.53
CA THR A 142 26.35 3.33 11.68
C THR A 142 25.70 3.14 13.05
N TRP A 143 24.70 2.25 13.10
CA TRP A 143 23.90 1.96 14.29
C TRP A 143 23.84 0.47 14.56
N THR A 144 23.88 0.10 15.84
CA THR A 144 23.73 -1.27 16.33
C THR A 144 22.63 -1.32 17.37
N THR A 145 21.69 -2.26 17.24
CA THR A 145 20.70 -2.56 18.29
C THR A 145 21.41 -3.14 19.50
N VAL A 146 21.21 -2.52 20.67
CA VAL A 146 21.85 -2.91 21.94
C VAL A 146 20.85 -3.40 23.00
N TYR A 147 19.56 -3.16 22.76
CA TYR A 147 18.46 -3.71 23.55
C TYR A 147 17.20 -3.79 22.68
N GLU A 148 16.40 -4.82 22.88
CA GLU A 148 15.12 -5.04 22.22
C GLU A 148 14.14 -5.66 23.23
N SER A 149 12.96 -5.06 23.37
CA SER A 149 11.95 -5.51 24.32
C SER A 149 11.20 -6.74 23.81
N ALA A 150 10.96 -7.71 24.68
CA ALA A 150 10.09 -8.85 24.38
C ALA A 150 8.58 -8.51 24.41
N PHE A 151 8.23 -7.28 24.83
CA PHE A 151 6.85 -6.83 24.96
C PHE A 151 6.38 -6.13 23.68
N TRP A 152 5.28 -6.63 23.10
CA TRP A 152 4.72 -6.11 21.85
C TRP A 152 3.52 -5.21 22.14
N SER A 153 3.63 -3.90 21.86
CA SER A 153 2.47 -3.02 21.78
C SER A 153 2.69 -1.84 20.82
N ASP A 154 1.63 -1.47 20.11
CA ASP A 154 1.61 -0.37 19.13
C ASP A 154 1.63 1.04 19.78
N SER A 155 1.64 1.12 21.11
CA SER A 155 1.52 2.38 21.86
C SER A 155 2.59 2.57 22.93
N SER A 156 3.60 1.69 22.97
CA SER A 156 4.67 1.77 23.95
C SER A 156 5.90 2.47 23.39
N TYR A 157 6.44 3.39 24.17
CA TYR A 157 7.61 4.20 23.84
C TYR A 157 8.54 4.19 25.06
N PHE A 158 9.85 4.25 24.84
CA PHE A 158 10.75 4.49 25.96
C PHE A 158 10.54 5.91 26.49
N VAL A 159 10.48 6.04 27.81
CA VAL A 159 10.61 7.35 28.44
C VAL A 159 12.09 7.78 28.35
N GLN A 160 12.31 9.09 28.23
CA GLN A 160 13.63 9.69 28.03
C GLN A 160 14.73 9.03 28.90
N PRO A 161 15.83 8.54 28.29
CA PRO A 161 16.93 7.96 29.04
C PRO A 161 17.77 9.02 29.77
N ALA A 162 18.37 8.62 30.90
CA ALA A 162 19.34 9.41 31.65
C ALA A 162 20.75 8.82 31.50
N ILE A 163 21.75 9.68 31.39
CA ILE A 163 23.18 9.31 31.38
C ILE A 163 23.88 9.99 32.56
N ASP A 164 24.72 9.24 33.29
CA ASP A 164 25.61 9.81 34.31
C ASP A 164 26.73 10.58 33.58
N PRO A 165 26.78 11.92 33.67
CA PRO A 165 27.71 12.72 32.87
C PRO A 165 29.15 12.58 33.33
N ALA A 166 29.37 12.33 34.63
CA ALA A 166 30.70 12.15 35.19
C ALA A 166 31.16 10.68 35.12
N ASN A 167 30.25 9.75 34.86
CA ASN A 167 30.55 8.37 34.54
C ASN A 167 29.68 7.86 33.39
N HIS A 168 30.01 8.23 32.15
CA HIS A 168 29.24 7.89 30.94
C HIS A 168 29.03 6.39 30.68
N LEU A 169 29.69 5.51 31.46
CA LEU A 169 29.39 4.07 31.41
C LEU A 169 27.98 3.76 31.94
N ARG A 170 27.43 4.64 32.76
CA ARG A 170 26.15 4.49 33.43
C ARG A 170 25.03 5.18 32.67
N LEU A 171 24.10 4.36 32.15
CA LEU A 171 22.88 4.84 31.52
C LEU A 171 21.66 4.20 32.19
N ALA A 172 20.53 4.90 32.13
CA ALA A 172 19.24 4.41 32.57
C ALA A 172 18.17 4.78 31.55
N ALA A 173 17.20 3.90 31.32
CA ALA A 173 16.05 4.16 30.45
C ALA A 173 14.81 3.49 31.06
N THR A 174 13.62 3.83 30.57
CA THR A 174 12.41 3.08 30.93
C THR A 174 11.99 2.21 29.75
N SER A 175 11.84 0.90 29.97
CA SER A 175 11.36 -0.02 28.94
C SER A 175 9.93 0.33 28.51
N PRO A 176 9.49 -0.17 27.33
CA PRO A 176 8.13 0.05 26.86
C PRO A 176 7.05 -0.57 27.80
N SER A 177 7.43 -1.54 28.64
CA SER A 177 6.58 -2.14 29.68
C SER A 177 6.56 -1.35 31.00
N GLY A 178 7.26 -0.22 31.09
CA GLY A 178 7.36 0.61 32.30
C GLY A 178 8.45 0.19 33.30
N SER A 179 9.31 -0.77 32.93
CA SER A 179 10.41 -1.27 33.77
C SER A 179 11.64 -0.36 33.68
N LEU A 180 12.48 -0.33 34.72
CA LEU A 180 13.74 0.42 34.67
C LEU A 180 14.80 -0.42 33.94
N LEU A 181 15.47 0.17 32.96
CA LEU A 181 16.62 -0.42 32.26
C LEU A 181 17.87 0.30 32.71
N LEU A 182 18.92 -0.46 33.00
CA LEU A 182 20.21 0.07 33.46
C LEU A 182 21.33 -0.47 32.59
N SER A 183 22.30 0.38 32.28
CA SER A 183 23.57 -0.01 31.67
C SER A 183 24.72 0.53 32.52
N VAL A 184 25.81 -0.24 32.60
CA VAL A 184 27.05 0.12 33.31
C VAL A 184 28.29 -0.03 32.42
N ASP A 185 28.09 -0.18 31.10
CA ASP A 185 29.14 -0.41 30.10
C ASP A 185 29.01 0.49 28.86
N ASN A 186 28.45 1.69 29.06
CA ASN A 186 28.18 2.69 28.03
C ASN A 186 27.17 2.21 26.99
N GLY A 187 26.06 1.64 27.47
CA GLY A 187 24.91 1.23 26.68
C GLY A 187 25.19 0.08 25.73
N LYS A 188 26.27 -0.70 25.94
CA LYS A 188 26.57 -1.89 25.14
C LYS A 188 25.69 -3.05 25.56
N THR A 189 25.41 -3.16 26.85
CA THR A 189 24.43 -4.10 27.41
C THR A 189 23.49 -3.39 28.37
N TRP A 190 22.27 -3.91 28.46
CA TRP A 190 21.20 -3.38 29.30
C TRP A 190 20.62 -4.49 30.17
N THR A 191 20.40 -4.20 31.44
CA THR A 191 19.79 -5.10 32.41
C THR A 191 18.51 -4.48 32.95
N GLU A 192 17.44 -5.29 33.04
CA GLU A 192 16.19 -4.84 33.65
C GLU A 192 16.32 -4.81 35.18
N GLY A 193 15.99 -3.67 35.77
CA GLY A 193 15.92 -3.43 37.20
C GLY A 193 14.47 -3.29 37.70
N ALA A 194 14.29 -3.37 39.02
CA ALA A 194 13.00 -3.17 39.65
C ALA A 194 12.66 -1.67 39.73
N CYS A 195 11.57 -1.26 39.08
CA CYS A 195 11.05 0.08 39.26
C CYS A 195 10.43 0.23 40.67
N PRO A 196 10.67 1.34 41.41
CA PRO A 196 10.05 1.55 42.72
C PRO A 196 8.54 1.81 42.67
N VAL A 197 7.98 2.01 41.47
CA VAL A 197 6.56 2.27 41.18
C VAL A 197 6.11 1.43 39.99
N GLN A 198 4.80 1.38 39.72
CA GLN A 198 4.24 0.54 38.65
C GLN A 198 4.70 0.96 37.24
N ASN A 199 5.01 2.24 37.03
CA ASN A 199 5.57 2.76 35.79
C ASN A 199 6.67 3.78 36.10
N CYS A 200 7.90 3.46 35.70
CA CYS A 200 9.03 4.36 35.88
C CYS A 200 8.86 5.57 34.96
N GLY A 201 8.39 6.68 35.54
CA GLY A 201 8.18 7.94 34.83
C GLY A 201 9.48 8.57 34.38
N ARG A 202 9.80 9.75 34.92
CA ARG A 202 10.99 10.52 34.52
C ARG A 202 12.21 10.08 35.33
N LEU A 203 13.37 10.08 34.65
CA LEU A 203 14.67 9.75 35.21
C LEU A 203 15.56 11.00 35.25
N ALA A 204 16.33 11.21 36.31
CA ALA A 204 17.36 12.25 36.36
C ALA A 204 18.60 11.76 37.09
N ALA A 205 19.77 11.87 36.45
CA ALA A 205 21.05 11.46 37.01
C ALA A 205 21.78 12.63 37.70
N ASP A 206 22.48 12.35 38.79
CA ASP A 206 23.35 13.33 39.44
C ASP A 206 24.62 13.54 38.62
N ALA A 207 24.88 14.79 38.26
CA ALA A 207 26.00 15.22 37.43
C ALA A 207 27.38 14.91 38.02
N SER A 208 27.46 14.68 39.33
CA SER A 208 28.71 14.50 40.07
C SER A 208 29.37 13.13 39.91
N GLY A 209 28.70 12.15 39.30
CA GLY A 209 29.20 10.77 39.18
C GLY A 209 29.00 9.94 40.44
N SER A 210 28.23 10.48 41.40
CA SER A 210 27.90 9.85 42.67
C SER A 210 27.14 8.53 42.51
N GLY A 211 26.58 8.25 41.33
CA GLY A 211 25.70 7.12 41.08
C GLY A 211 24.27 7.34 41.59
N ARG A 212 23.91 8.59 41.92
CA ARG A 212 22.54 8.92 42.31
C ARG A 212 21.62 9.04 41.10
N LEU A 213 20.44 8.44 41.20
CA LEU A 213 19.41 8.44 40.18
C LEU A 213 18.05 8.77 40.81
N LEU A 214 17.38 9.79 40.29
CA LEU A 214 16.01 10.12 40.63
C LEU A 214 15.04 9.41 39.70
N VAL A 215 13.98 8.87 40.28
CA VAL A 215 12.80 8.37 39.58
C VAL A 215 11.61 9.14 40.11
N PHE A 216 10.81 9.72 39.24
CA PHE A 216 9.64 10.47 39.66
C PHE A 216 8.47 10.42 38.68
N HIS A 217 7.27 10.40 39.24
CA HIS A 217 6.00 10.42 38.50
C HIS A 217 4.96 11.21 39.30
N GLY A 218 4.16 12.04 38.62
CA GLY A 218 3.44 13.16 39.25
C GLY A 218 2.51 12.78 40.41
N SER A 219 1.86 11.60 40.34
CA SER A 219 1.00 11.06 41.41
C SER A 219 1.71 10.17 42.42
N ASP A 220 2.84 9.56 42.05
CA ASP A 220 3.41 8.43 42.79
C ASP A 220 4.56 8.86 43.72
N GLY A 221 5.14 10.04 43.46
CA GLY A 221 6.10 10.71 44.31
C GLY A 221 7.52 10.76 43.74
N LEU A 222 8.47 11.16 44.59
CA LEU A 222 9.89 11.30 44.29
C LEU A 222 10.68 10.16 44.94
N PHE A 223 11.54 9.49 44.19
CA PHE A 223 12.39 8.40 44.67
C PHE A 223 13.84 8.67 44.30
N LEU A 224 14.74 8.45 45.25
CA LEU A 224 16.17 8.62 45.08
C LEU A 224 16.88 7.29 45.29
N SER A 225 17.65 6.88 44.30
CA SER A 225 18.66 5.84 44.41
C SER A 225 20.03 6.46 44.67
N SER A 226 20.85 5.77 45.45
CA SER A 226 22.26 6.11 45.68
C SER A 226 23.24 5.12 45.04
N ASP A 227 22.72 4.12 44.34
CA ASP A 227 23.42 2.95 43.80
C ASP A 227 22.97 2.64 42.36
N TRP A 228 22.72 3.70 41.60
CA TRP A 228 22.36 3.69 40.17
C TRP A 228 21.14 2.81 39.83
N GLY A 229 20.08 2.92 40.63
CA GLY A 229 18.81 2.24 40.42
C GLY A 229 18.71 0.84 41.00
N SER A 230 19.71 0.38 41.77
CA SER A 230 19.64 -0.94 42.44
C SER A 230 18.68 -0.92 43.63
N THR A 231 18.65 0.17 44.40
CA THR A 231 17.71 0.42 45.50
C THR A 231 17.21 1.85 45.49
N PHE A 232 15.99 2.07 46.00
CA PHE A 232 15.33 3.37 46.03
C PHE A 232 14.81 3.71 47.42
N ALA A 233 15.00 4.96 47.83
CA ALA A 233 14.34 5.57 48.98
C ALA A 233 13.29 6.58 48.49
N ARG A 234 12.06 6.48 49.02
CA ARG A 234 11.00 7.46 48.75
C ARG A 234 11.28 8.74 49.55
N ILE A 235 11.26 9.88 48.86
CA ILE A 235 11.44 11.21 49.44
C ILE A 235 10.08 11.84 49.69
N ALA A 236 9.86 12.36 50.91
CA ALA A 236 8.67 13.14 51.23
C ALA A 236 8.76 14.52 50.57
N LEU A 237 7.71 14.91 49.84
CA LEU A 237 7.63 16.20 49.17
C LEU A 237 7.36 17.33 50.18
N PRO A 238 7.94 18.53 49.99
CA PRO A 238 7.67 19.69 50.84
C PRO A 238 6.32 20.35 50.51
N GLY A 239 5.66 20.91 51.52
CA GLY A 239 4.40 21.66 51.42
C GLY A 239 3.28 21.15 52.35
N ASN A 240 2.22 21.95 52.53
CA ASN A 240 1.03 21.58 53.30
C ASN A 240 -0.14 21.24 52.35
N GLY A 241 -0.78 20.06 52.49
CA GLY A 241 -1.96 19.65 51.70
C GLY A 241 -1.66 18.62 50.58
N ASN A 242 -2.59 18.45 49.64
CA ASN A 242 -2.41 17.59 48.45
C ASN A 242 -1.57 18.34 47.40
N VAL A 243 -0.25 18.16 47.47
CA VAL A 243 0.70 18.80 46.55
C VAL A 243 1.23 17.76 45.55
N PHE A 244 1.26 18.12 44.27
CA PHE A 244 1.78 17.25 43.20
C PHE A 244 3.19 17.65 42.80
N LEU A 245 4.03 16.65 42.54
CA LEU A 245 5.36 16.87 41.97
C LEU A 245 5.24 17.14 40.47
N VAL A 246 5.78 18.26 39.99
CA VAL A 246 5.71 18.61 38.57
C VAL A 246 7.07 18.54 37.88
N ALA A 247 8.14 18.88 38.59
CA ALA A 247 9.51 18.70 38.10
C ALA A 247 10.49 18.48 39.27
N ALA A 248 11.59 17.76 39.01
CA ALA A 248 12.71 17.59 39.93
C ALA A 248 14.02 17.56 39.13
N SER A 249 15.09 18.16 39.67
CA SER A 249 16.42 18.15 39.06
C SER A 249 17.52 18.27 40.13
N PHE A 250 18.71 17.73 39.84
CA PHE A 250 19.91 17.95 40.64
C PHE A 250 20.51 19.32 40.34
N ASP A 251 21.18 19.89 41.33
CA ASP A 251 22.05 21.06 41.13
C ASP A 251 23.35 20.63 40.43
N ALA A 252 23.72 21.32 39.35
CA ALA A 252 24.89 20.98 38.54
C ALA A 252 26.23 21.32 39.22
N PHE A 253 26.25 22.22 40.20
CA PHE A 253 27.45 22.73 40.87
C PHE A 253 27.62 22.21 42.29
N HIS A 254 26.52 21.78 42.92
CA HIS A 254 26.49 21.33 44.30
C HIS A 254 26.04 19.85 44.36
N PRO A 255 26.99 18.90 44.35
CA PRO A 255 26.67 17.47 44.40
C PRO A 255 25.69 17.12 45.53
N GLY A 256 24.58 16.50 45.15
CA GLY A 256 23.54 16.05 46.07
C GLY A 256 22.51 17.09 46.51
N TRP A 257 22.61 18.35 46.04
CA TRP A 257 21.50 19.29 46.16
C TRP A 257 20.44 18.98 45.11
N MET A 258 19.17 19.10 45.47
CA MET A 258 18.05 18.83 44.57
C MET A 258 17.02 19.96 44.64
N TYR A 259 16.59 20.39 43.46
CA TYR A 259 15.50 21.33 43.30
C TYR A 259 14.24 20.59 42.87
N VAL A 260 13.11 20.94 43.48
CA VAL A 260 11.82 20.33 43.23
C VAL A 260 10.76 21.40 43.04
N ALA A 261 10.00 21.31 41.96
CA ALA A 261 8.82 22.12 41.72
C ALA A 261 7.57 21.34 42.14
N THR A 262 6.84 21.87 43.12
CA THR A 262 5.59 21.29 43.61
C THR A 262 4.41 22.22 43.28
N SER A 263 3.24 21.67 42.98
CA SER A 263 2.06 22.44 42.60
C SER A 263 0.85 22.12 43.48
N ALA A 264 0.13 23.17 43.87
CA ALA A 264 -1.16 23.12 44.54
C ALA A 264 -2.14 24.08 43.80
N GLY A 265 -2.63 23.65 42.63
CA GLY A 265 -3.49 24.45 41.77
C GLY A 265 -2.75 25.05 40.56
N PRO A 266 -3.05 26.29 40.13
CA PRO A 266 -2.47 26.89 38.91
C PRO A 266 -1.05 27.47 39.10
N ALA A 267 -0.46 27.36 40.29
CA ALA A 267 0.84 27.92 40.64
C ALA A 267 1.77 26.86 41.26
N SER A 268 3.07 27.01 41.04
CA SER A 268 4.09 26.11 41.58
C SER A 268 5.03 26.82 42.56
N ASP A 269 5.43 26.09 43.58
CA ASP A 269 6.51 26.46 44.50
C ASP A 269 7.78 25.72 44.11
N VAL A 270 8.94 26.37 44.25
CA VAL A 270 10.25 25.74 44.02
C VAL A 270 10.95 25.58 45.36
N TRP A 271 11.42 24.37 45.61
CA TRP A 271 12.06 23.96 46.86
C TRP A 271 13.45 23.42 46.59
N LEU A 272 14.37 23.68 47.51
CA LEU A 272 15.73 23.16 47.51
C LEU A 272 15.93 22.29 48.75
N THR A 273 16.44 21.09 48.55
CA THR A 273 17.05 20.27 49.60
C THR A 273 18.54 20.13 49.37
N LYS A 274 19.31 20.16 50.46
CA LYS A 274 20.78 20.00 50.46
C LYS A 274 21.22 18.66 51.05
N ASP A 275 20.27 17.88 51.56
CA ASP A 275 20.51 16.71 52.40
C ASP A 275 19.69 15.48 51.95
N GLY A 276 19.30 15.43 50.67
CA GLY A 276 18.59 14.27 50.11
C GLY A 276 17.10 14.22 50.44
N GLY A 277 16.49 15.36 50.77
CA GLY A 277 15.07 15.49 51.08
C GLY A 277 14.72 15.33 52.56
N VAL A 278 15.72 15.35 53.46
CA VAL A 278 15.50 15.33 54.91
C VAL A 278 15.00 16.70 55.39
N SER A 279 15.54 17.78 54.84
CA SER A 279 15.06 19.13 55.05
C SER A 279 14.92 19.89 53.73
N TRP A 280 13.97 20.83 53.72
CA TRP A 280 13.60 21.61 52.55
C TRP A 280 13.62 23.10 52.86
N SER A 281 14.14 23.87 51.92
CA SER A 281 14.10 25.32 51.91
C SER A 281 13.28 25.78 50.71
N GLN A 282 12.23 26.57 50.96
CA GLN A 282 11.45 27.17 49.87
C GLN A 282 12.30 28.26 49.22
N ARG A 283 12.49 28.19 47.89
CA ARG A 283 13.28 29.16 47.11
C ARG A 283 12.39 30.23 46.51
N SER A 284 11.25 29.81 45.94
CA SER A 284 10.21 30.72 45.43
C SER A 284 8.83 30.23 45.82
N SER A 285 7.96 31.16 46.22
CA SER A 285 6.55 30.89 46.55
C SER A 285 5.61 31.54 45.53
N GLN A 286 4.77 30.74 44.87
CA GLN A 286 3.63 31.16 44.04
C GLN A 286 3.77 32.52 43.30
N PRO A 287 4.79 32.73 42.45
CA PRO A 287 4.80 33.93 41.61
C PRO A 287 3.63 33.83 40.63
N ALA A 288 2.50 34.47 40.94
CA ALA A 288 1.27 34.41 40.14
C ALA A 288 1.47 34.82 38.66
N ALA A 289 2.57 35.50 38.34
CA ALA A 289 3.00 35.84 36.99
C ALA A 289 3.43 34.62 36.15
N MET A 290 3.98 33.56 36.76
CA MET A 290 4.56 32.42 36.05
C MET A 290 3.54 31.33 35.69
N GLY A 291 2.53 31.08 36.52
CA GLY A 291 1.67 29.90 36.37
C GLY A 291 2.40 28.58 36.71
N ALA A 292 1.80 27.44 36.36
CA ALA A 292 2.33 26.12 36.74
C ALA A 292 3.62 25.78 35.96
N ILE A 293 4.68 25.43 36.68
CA ILE A 293 5.97 25.00 36.13
C ILE A 293 5.79 23.60 35.54
N ARG A 294 6.05 23.44 34.24
CA ARG A 294 6.03 22.14 33.54
C ARG A 294 7.40 21.47 33.52
N THR A 295 8.47 22.26 33.49
CA THR A 295 9.85 21.79 33.56
C THR A 295 10.76 22.84 34.21
N LEU A 296 11.79 22.37 34.91
CA LEU A 296 12.77 23.17 35.64
C LEU A 296 14.17 22.63 35.32
N SER A 297 15.09 23.48 34.87
CA SER A 297 16.44 23.07 34.45
C SER A 297 17.50 24.07 34.92
N PRO A 298 18.64 23.62 35.50
CA PRO A 298 19.75 24.48 35.83
C PRO A 298 20.55 24.88 34.58
N ASP A 299 21.14 26.07 34.60
CA ASP A 299 22.19 26.43 33.65
C ASP A 299 23.44 25.58 33.95
N PRO A 300 24.01 24.85 32.97
CA PRO A 300 25.12 23.94 33.22
C PRO A 300 26.45 24.67 33.49
N GLU A 301 26.52 25.98 33.24
CA GLU A 301 27.77 26.74 33.29
C GLU A 301 27.71 28.01 34.15
N ARG A 302 26.51 28.41 34.60
CA ARG A 302 26.33 29.51 35.56
C ARG A 302 25.73 28.99 36.88
N PRO A 303 26.50 29.01 37.99
CA PRO A 303 25.94 28.67 39.29
C PRO A 303 24.76 29.61 39.60
N ASP A 304 23.76 29.08 40.29
CA ASP A 304 22.54 29.79 40.69
C ASP A 304 21.61 30.24 39.53
N THR A 305 21.95 29.97 38.27
CA THR A 305 21.06 30.29 37.14
C THR A 305 20.13 29.11 36.82
N TRP A 306 18.83 29.36 36.72
CA TRP A 306 17.79 28.35 36.48
C TRP A 306 16.80 28.82 35.42
N TYR A 307 16.27 27.89 34.63
CA TYR A 307 15.22 28.13 33.65
C TYR A 307 13.96 27.32 33.99
N ALA A 308 12.81 27.96 33.89
CA ALA A 308 11.51 27.34 34.11
C ALA A 308 10.59 27.63 32.94
N LEU A 309 9.96 26.57 32.41
CA LEU A 309 8.91 26.72 31.42
C LEU A 309 7.55 26.47 32.07
N THR A 310 6.60 27.35 31.77
CA THR A 310 5.24 27.28 32.28
C THR A 310 4.23 27.37 31.14
N GLY A 311 2.94 27.20 31.44
CA GLY A 311 1.87 27.52 30.48
C GLY A 311 1.69 29.00 30.17
N ARG A 312 2.61 29.86 30.61
CA ARG A 312 2.65 31.31 30.33
C ARG A 312 3.98 31.74 29.71
N GLY A 313 4.78 30.78 29.25
CA GLY A 313 6.05 31.04 28.59
C GLY A 313 7.29 30.63 29.40
N LEU A 314 8.44 31.18 28.99
CA LEU A 314 9.75 30.81 29.51
C LEU A 314 10.29 31.86 30.48
N PHE A 315 10.86 31.40 31.60
CA PHE A 315 11.39 32.25 32.67
C PHE A 315 12.83 31.86 33.04
N ARG A 316 13.62 32.85 33.47
CA ARG A 316 15.00 32.70 33.96
C ARG A 316 15.15 33.25 35.37
N SER A 317 15.92 32.57 36.20
CA SER A 317 16.36 33.00 37.53
C SER A 317 17.88 33.06 37.55
N GLU A 318 18.46 34.01 38.28
CA GLU A 318 19.91 34.20 38.44
C GLU A 318 20.36 34.14 39.91
N ASP A 319 19.45 33.77 40.83
CA ASP A 319 19.64 33.80 42.28
C ASP A 319 19.24 32.47 42.97
N GLY A 320 19.38 31.36 42.25
CA GLY A 320 19.13 30.02 42.74
C GLY A 320 17.63 29.72 42.86
N ALA A 321 16.89 30.05 41.80
CA ALA A 321 15.44 29.88 41.67
C ALA A 321 14.62 30.67 42.72
N SER A 322 15.14 31.82 43.19
CA SER A 322 14.45 32.64 44.17
C SER A 322 13.57 33.72 43.53
N THR A 323 14.08 34.38 42.49
CA THR A 323 13.33 35.33 41.66
C THR A 323 13.41 34.94 40.19
N TRP A 324 12.39 35.35 39.42
CA TRP A 324 12.20 34.92 38.03
C TRP A 324 11.89 36.09 37.11
N ILE A 325 12.51 36.08 35.94
CA ILE A 325 12.38 37.06 34.87
C ILE A 325 11.72 36.36 33.68
N SER A 326 10.63 36.93 33.15
CA SER A 326 10.00 36.42 31.92
C SER A 326 10.88 36.72 30.71
N LEU A 327 11.17 35.69 29.92
CA LEU A 327 11.95 35.81 28.68
C LEU A 327 11.05 35.91 27.43
N ARG A 328 9.87 35.27 27.44
CA ARG A 328 8.86 35.33 26.36
C ARG A 328 7.55 34.70 26.85
N GLU A 329 6.40 35.26 26.48
CA GLU A 329 5.07 34.82 26.95
C GLU A 329 4.42 33.70 26.10
N SER A 330 5.00 33.32 24.96
CA SER A 330 4.32 32.52 23.92
C SER A 330 4.93 31.13 23.64
N PHE A 331 5.54 30.48 24.63
CA PHE A 331 6.14 29.15 24.45
C PHE A 331 5.30 28.05 25.09
N ASP A 332 4.94 27.05 24.28
CA ASP A 332 4.34 25.78 24.72
C ASP A 332 5.22 24.63 24.24
N GLY A 333 6.21 24.17 25.02
CA GLY A 333 7.04 23.01 24.61
C GLY A 333 8.36 22.83 25.36
N ALA A 334 9.07 21.73 25.11
CA ALA A 334 10.36 21.45 25.75
C ALA A 334 11.48 22.36 25.22
N PHE A 335 12.57 22.53 25.98
CA PHE A 335 13.73 23.32 25.54
C PHE A 335 15.04 22.61 25.79
N ALA A 336 16.03 22.85 24.93
CA ALA A 336 17.40 22.39 25.10
C ALA A 336 18.30 23.59 25.38
N LEU A 337 19.23 23.44 26.32
CA LEU A 337 20.24 24.45 26.63
C LEU A 337 21.58 24.07 25.98
N PRO A 338 22.03 24.80 24.94
CA PRO A 338 23.43 24.83 24.53
C PRO A 338 24.34 25.44 25.61
N SER A 339 25.58 24.95 25.70
CA SER A 339 26.66 25.58 26.48
C SER A 339 27.00 26.99 25.94
N HIS A 340 27.42 27.91 26.80
CA HIS A 340 27.90 29.24 26.43
C HIS A 340 29.16 29.24 25.55
N LYS A 341 29.83 28.10 25.40
CA LYS A 341 30.98 27.95 24.49
C LYS A 341 30.59 27.90 23.02
N CYS A 342 29.29 27.90 22.72
CA CYS A 342 28.77 27.84 21.36
C CYS A 342 28.56 29.18 20.65
N GLY A 343 28.77 30.30 21.34
CA GLY A 343 28.70 31.63 20.76
C GLY A 343 29.09 32.71 21.77
N ALA A 344 29.23 33.95 21.30
CA ALA A 344 29.51 35.09 22.18
C ALA A 344 28.25 35.46 22.98
N GLY A 345 28.07 34.86 24.16
CA GLY A 345 26.95 35.15 25.08
C GLY A 345 26.16 33.94 25.57
N GLY A 346 26.33 32.80 24.91
CA GLY A 346 25.58 31.57 25.13
C GLY A 346 24.22 31.53 24.42
N GLU A 347 23.85 30.34 23.95
CA GLU A 347 22.69 30.14 23.10
C GLU A 347 21.61 29.32 23.78
N LEU A 348 20.36 29.53 23.40
CA LEU A 348 19.16 28.87 23.90
C LEU A 348 18.30 28.41 22.71
N ILE A 349 17.87 27.15 22.71
CA ILE A 349 17.02 26.57 21.65
C ILE A 349 15.76 26.00 22.30
N VAL A 350 14.59 26.48 21.89
CA VAL A 350 13.30 26.08 22.44
C VAL A 350 12.47 25.43 21.35
N GLN A 351 11.92 24.25 21.62
CA GLN A 351 10.90 23.66 20.76
C GLN A 351 9.55 24.27 21.14
N SER A 352 8.91 24.92 20.17
CA SER A 352 7.61 25.57 20.28
C SER A 352 6.55 24.65 19.66
N GLY A 353 5.93 23.79 20.46
CA GLY A 353 4.95 22.81 19.99
C GLY A 353 5.54 21.61 19.22
N PRO A 354 4.69 20.72 18.67
CA PRO A 354 5.13 19.52 17.97
C PRO A 354 5.89 19.81 16.66
N SER A 355 5.67 20.99 16.05
CA SER A 355 6.12 21.27 14.70
C SER A 355 7.21 22.34 14.54
N SER A 356 7.52 23.14 15.57
CA SER A 356 8.37 24.32 15.43
C SER A 356 9.43 24.49 16.52
N PHE A 357 10.50 25.24 16.24
CA PHE A 357 11.50 25.64 17.24
C PHE A 357 12.02 27.07 17.03
N SER A 358 12.53 27.69 18.09
CA SER A 358 13.07 29.06 18.13
C SER A 358 14.45 29.05 18.76
N ARG A 359 15.31 30.01 18.36
CA ARG A 359 16.65 30.17 18.93
C ARG A 359 16.87 31.56 19.52
N SER A 360 17.79 31.67 20.47
CA SER A 360 18.28 32.92 21.02
C SER A 360 19.79 32.84 21.25
N SER A 361 20.56 33.82 20.78
CA SER A 361 22.02 33.86 20.92
C SER A 361 22.50 34.67 22.15
N ASP A 362 21.55 35.14 22.96
CA ASP A 362 21.78 36.01 24.12
C ASP A 362 20.96 35.55 25.34
N LEU A 363 20.82 34.24 25.47
CA LEU A 363 20.15 33.55 26.59
C LEU A 363 18.71 34.01 26.87
N GLY A 364 17.97 34.21 25.78
CA GLY A 364 16.54 34.52 25.77
C GLY A 364 16.21 36.01 25.83
N THR A 365 17.20 36.90 25.66
CA THR A 365 16.97 38.36 25.64
C THR A 365 16.35 38.78 24.30
N THR A 366 16.81 38.20 23.20
CA THR A 366 16.24 38.34 21.86
C THR A 366 16.06 36.95 21.22
N TRP A 367 15.02 36.82 20.40
CA TRP A 367 14.66 35.56 19.75
C TRP A 367 14.73 35.71 18.23
N GLY A 368 15.31 34.70 17.57
CA GLY A 368 15.22 34.53 16.12
C GLY A 368 13.84 34.03 15.68
N ALA A 369 13.62 34.00 14.37
CA ALA A 369 12.37 33.51 13.79
C ALA A 369 12.11 32.02 14.12
N ASP A 370 10.84 31.69 14.31
CA ASP A 370 10.36 30.31 14.53
C ASP A 370 10.53 29.50 13.23
N ARG A 371 11.04 28.27 13.33
CA ARG A 371 11.31 27.36 12.21
C ARG A 371 10.43 26.11 12.30
N ASN A 372 9.68 25.80 11.25
CA ASN A 372 8.82 24.61 11.18
C ASN A 372 9.59 23.43 10.59
N LEU A 373 9.99 22.49 11.44
CA LEU A 373 10.73 21.29 11.01
C LEU A 373 10.18 19.98 11.57
N ASN A 374 9.10 20.00 12.38
CA ASN A 374 8.38 18.81 12.88
C ASN A 374 9.25 17.77 13.59
N PHE A 375 10.00 18.18 14.62
CA PHE A 375 10.84 17.28 15.41
C PHE A 375 10.05 16.61 16.54
N THR A 376 10.21 15.30 16.72
CA THR A 376 9.73 14.57 17.90
C THR A 376 10.66 14.74 19.09
N SER A 377 11.95 15.00 18.84
CA SER A 377 12.94 15.36 19.86
C SER A 377 14.13 16.11 19.27
N LEU A 378 14.78 16.93 20.10
CA LEU A 378 16.00 17.68 19.77
C LEU A 378 17.06 17.48 20.85
N ALA A 379 18.33 17.36 20.49
CA ALA A 379 19.44 17.24 21.44
C ALA A 379 20.67 18.04 20.98
N THR A 380 21.36 18.67 21.92
CA THR A 380 22.62 19.39 21.64
C THR A 380 23.81 18.48 21.91
N GLY A 381 24.78 18.48 20.99
CA GLY A 381 26.03 17.75 21.09
C GLY A 381 27.26 18.67 21.14
N PRO A 382 28.46 18.07 21.26
CA PRO A 382 29.72 18.80 21.30
C PRO A 382 29.98 19.60 20.02
N ASN A 383 30.81 20.65 20.15
CA ASN A 383 31.11 21.60 19.06
C ASN A 383 29.85 22.21 18.42
N CYS A 384 28.80 22.43 19.21
CA CYS A 384 27.62 23.17 18.75
C CYS A 384 26.84 22.43 17.65
N THR A 385 26.96 21.11 17.68
CA THR A 385 26.21 20.22 16.80
C THR A 385 24.80 20.05 17.36
N LEU A 386 23.78 20.24 16.53
CA LEU A 386 22.39 20.00 16.92
C LEU A 386 21.88 18.72 16.24
N TYR A 387 21.26 17.84 17.02
CA TYR A 387 20.67 16.59 16.57
C TYR A 387 19.15 16.66 16.71
N GLY A 388 18.41 16.12 15.76
CA GLY A 388 16.95 16.06 15.83
C GLY A 388 16.39 14.76 15.26
N ALA A 389 15.36 14.21 15.87
CA ALA A 389 14.58 13.09 15.37
C ALA A 389 13.22 13.57 14.87
N LYS A 390 12.76 13.04 13.73
CA LYS A 390 11.54 13.50 13.04
C LYS A 390 10.80 12.35 12.36
N SER A 391 9.56 12.03 12.75
CA SER A 391 8.69 11.00 12.12
C SER A 391 7.80 11.55 10.99
N PHE A 392 7.47 10.74 9.96
CA PHE A 392 6.71 11.18 8.76
C PHE A 392 5.64 10.20 8.25
N SER A 393 4.67 10.77 7.49
CA SER A 393 3.79 10.15 6.50
C SER A 393 4.38 10.24 5.06
N GLY A 394 3.77 9.63 4.03
CA GLY A 394 4.35 9.58 2.66
C GLY A 394 4.17 10.86 1.82
N ASP A 395 5.11 11.11 0.88
CA ASP A 395 5.23 12.34 0.08
C ASP A 395 4.99 12.09 -1.43
N ALA A 396 4.62 13.13 -2.19
CA ALA A 396 4.43 13.04 -3.63
C ALA A 396 5.74 13.20 -4.43
N PHE A 397 5.84 12.53 -5.59
CA PHE A 397 6.95 12.69 -6.54
C PHE A 397 6.45 12.88 -7.98
N LEU A 398 7.28 13.50 -8.82
CA LEU A 398 7.04 13.73 -10.24
C LEU A 398 8.31 13.47 -11.07
N ALA A 399 8.22 12.61 -12.09
CA ALA A 399 9.34 12.23 -12.94
C ALA A 399 9.02 12.41 -14.43
N LYS A 400 10.06 12.67 -15.23
CA LYS A 400 10.03 12.55 -16.69
C LYS A 400 11.02 11.50 -17.17
N ILE A 401 10.58 10.63 -18.05
CA ILE A 401 11.32 9.54 -18.68
C ILE A 401 11.32 9.77 -20.19
N GLY A 402 12.45 9.56 -20.86
CA GLY A 402 12.54 9.64 -22.32
C GLY A 402 12.02 8.37 -23.00
N SER A 403 11.86 8.42 -24.32
CA SER A 403 11.31 7.33 -25.17
C SER A 403 12.01 5.97 -25.10
N HIS A 404 13.16 5.89 -24.44
CA HIS A 404 13.94 4.66 -24.23
C HIS A 404 14.11 4.33 -22.74
N GLY A 405 13.15 4.73 -21.89
CA GLY A 405 13.16 4.45 -20.45
C GLY A 405 14.24 5.17 -19.64
N LYS A 406 14.98 6.10 -20.24
CA LYS A 406 15.98 6.92 -19.55
C LYS A 406 15.27 7.99 -18.70
N LEU A 407 15.49 8.00 -17.39
CA LEU A 407 15.06 9.09 -16.53
C LEU A 407 15.72 10.42 -16.98
N LEU A 408 14.91 11.40 -17.35
CA LEU A 408 15.35 12.74 -17.76
C LEU A 408 15.45 13.68 -16.56
N TRP A 409 14.42 13.71 -15.71
CA TRP A 409 14.42 14.44 -14.45
C TRP A 409 13.42 13.84 -13.45
N LEU A 410 13.61 14.15 -12.15
CA LEU A 410 12.77 13.72 -11.04
C LEU A 410 12.74 14.82 -9.96
N ASN A 411 11.53 15.18 -9.54
CA ASN A 411 11.17 16.18 -8.54
C ASN A 411 10.40 15.54 -7.38
N MET A 412 10.60 16.04 -6.17
CA MET A 412 9.77 15.73 -4.99
C MET A 412 8.84 16.90 -4.70
N LEU A 413 7.59 16.59 -4.39
CA LEU A 413 6.51 17.51 -4.04
C LEU A 413 6.06 17.16 -2.62
N SER A 414 6.61 17.86 -1.64
CA SER A 414 6.42 17.53 -0.23
C SER A 414 6.17 18.77 0.62
N GLY A 415 5.32 18.63 1.63
CA GLY A 415 5.25 19.54 2.78
C GLY A 415 5.63 18.83 4.09
N ALA A 416 5.18 19.35 5.23
CA ALA A 416 5.44 18.76 6.55
C ALA A 416 4.57 17.53 6.88
N MET A 417 3.48 17.32 6.14
CA MET A 417 2.47 16.28 6.30
C MET A 417 2.27 15.49 4.99
N ALA A 418 1.26 14.62 4.92
CA ALA A 418 1.09 13.71 3.80
C ALA A 418 0.57 14.41 2.53
N GLU A 419 1.07 13.96 1.38
CA GLU A 419 0.55 14.31 0.07
C GLU A 419 0.04 13.09 -0.69
N SER A 420 -1.03 13.27 -1.45
CA SER A 420 -1.56 12.27 -2.36
C SER A 420 -1.72 12.86 -3.76
N VAL A 421 -1.33 12.10 -4.78
CA VAL A 421 -1.51 12.48 -6.19
C VAL A 421 -2.76 11.80 -6.73
N LEU A 422 -3.67 12.57 -7.34
CA LEU A 422 -4.83 12.00 -8.05
C LEU A 422 -4.54 11.78 -9.53
N GLY A 423 -3.89 12.73 -10.20
CA GLY A 423 -3.72 12.67 -11.64
C GLY A 423 -2.70 13.67 -12.19
N LEU A 424 -2.25 13.38 -13.41
CA LEU A 424 -1.33 14.20 -14.20
C LEU A 424 -1.85 14.34 -15.63
N LYS A 425 -1.81 15.54 -16.20
CA LYS A 425 -2.12 15.81 -17.62
C LYS A 425 -1.13 16.82 -18.20
N LEU A 426 -1.02 16.83 -19.53
CA LEU A 426 -0.18 17.75 -20.28
C LEU A 426 -1.04 18.79 -21.00
N ASP A 427 -0.55 20.03 -21.06
CA ASP A 427 -1.12 21.03 -21.95
C ASP A 427 -0.57 20.90 -23.39
N ALA A 428 -1.06 21.73 -24.31
CA ALA A 428 -0.64 21.72 -25.71
C ALA A 428 0.85 22.06 -25.94
N HIS A 429 1.53 22.64 -24.94
CA HIS A 429 2.95 22.98 -24.98
C HIS A 429 3.83 21.91 -24.31
N GLY A 430 3.23 20.86 -23.75
CA GLY A 430 3.92 19.83 -22.98
C GLY A 430 4.25 20.25 -21.54
N ASN A 431 3.66 21.33 -21.04
CA ASN A 431 3.71 21.64 -19.61
C ASN A 431 2.82 20.66 -18.86
N LEU A 432 3.22 20.34 -17.64
CA LEU A 432 2.51 19.40 -16.80
C LEU A 432 1.60 20.12 -15.83
N ILE A 433 0.41 19.56 -15.63
CA ILE A 433 -0.49 19.93 -14.55
C ILE A 433 -0.66 18.69 -13.67
N LEU A 434 -0.47 18.86 -12.37
CA LEU A 434 -0.65 17.83 -11.37
C LEU A 434 -1.76 18.24 -10.41
N LEU A 435 -2.67 17.31 -10.14
CA LEU A 435 -3.75 17.47 -9.17
C LEU A 435 -3.60 16.43 -8.07
N GLY A 436 -3.83 16.85 -6.83
CA GLY A 436 -3.80 15.96 -5.67
C GLY A 436 -4.39 16.60 -4.43
N THR A 437 -4.09 16.02 -3.29
CA THR A 437 -4.43 16.56 -1.98
C THR A 437 -3.21 16.68 -1.09
N THR A 438 -3.19 17.68 -0.22
CA THR A 438 -2.15 17.91 0.77
C THR A 438 -2.78 18.17 2.12
N GLU A 439 -2.17 17.63 3.17
CA GLU A 439 -2.46 18.02 4.56
C GLU A 439 -1.46 19.07 5.06
N SER A 440 -0.55 19.52 4.19
CA SER A 440 0.57 20.38 4.53
C SER A 440 0.28 21.86 4.31
N ASP A 441 0.37 22.64 5.37
CA ASP A 441 0.29 24.10 5.28
C ASP A 441 1.43 24.73 4.45
N ASP A 442 2.58 24.05 4.40
CA ASP A 442 3.81 24.47 3.72
C ASP A 442 4.02 23.78 2.35
N PHE A 443 2.96 23.19 1.76
CA PHE A 443 3.04 22.59 0.43
C PHE A 443 3.52 23.62 -0.63
N PRO A 444 4.47 23.24 -1.52
CA PRO A 444 5.10 24.18 -2.46
C PRO A 444 4.11 24.75 -3.47
N THR A 445 3.69 25.99 -3.21
CA THR A 445 2.74 26.77 -4.03
C THR A 445 3.34 28.13 -4.37
N THR A 446 2.90 28.71 -5.50
CA THR A 446 3.28 30.08 -5.90
C THR A 446 2.18 31.10 -5.59
N LYS A 447 0.98 30.62 -5.25
CA LYS A 447 -0.21 31.41 -4.93
C LYS A 447 -0.66 31.21 -3.50
N THR A 448 -1.42 32.18 -3.01
CA THR A 448 -2.15 32.05 -1.75
C THR A 448 -3.26 31.00 -1.87
N HIS A 449 -3.47 30.27 -0.79
CA HIS A 449 -4.58 29.33 -0.68
C HIS A 449 -5.93 30.00 -0.91
N ILE A 450 -6.84 29.30 -1.62
CA ILE A 450 -8.19 29.75 -1.93
C ILE A 450 -9.17 29.10 -0.94
N GLY A 451 -9.80 29.91 -0.09
CA GLY A 451 -10.74 29.42 0.93
C GLY A 451 -10.15 29.40 2.34
N SER A 452 -10.60 28.44 3.14
CA SER A 452 -10.12 28.19 4.50
C SER A 452 -9.21 26.96 4.50
N ARG A 453 -8.17 26.97 5.34
CA ARG A 453 -7.31 25.79 5.54
C ARG A 453 -7.92 24.88 6.60
N GLY A 454 -8.03 23.60 6.28
CA GLY A 454 -8.68 22.60 7.13
C GLY A 454 -7.92 21.29 7.18
N GLY A 455 -8.61 20.19 6.88
CA GLY A 455 -8.03 18.85 6.82
C GLY A 455 -7.16 18.68 5.56
N SER A 456 -7.48 17.68 4.74
CA SER A 456 -6.81 17.48 3.46
C SER A 456 -7.44 18.38 2.39
N ASP A 457 -6.67 19.31 1.84
CA ASP A 457 -7.10 20.26 0.82
C ASP A 457 -6.58 19.87 -0.57
N LEU A 458 -7.27 20.28 -1.64
CA LEU A 458 -6.81 20.00 -3.00
C LEU A 458 -5.67 20.95 -3.41
N PHE A 459 -4.72 20.45 -4.19
CA PHE A 459 -3.69 21.27 -4.83
C PHE A 459 -3.69 21.10 -6.35
N VAL A 460 -3.39 22.19 -7.05
CA VAL A 460 -3.05 22.18 -8.48
C VAL A 460 -1.67 22.80 -8.62
N VAL A 461 -0.74 22.08 -9.23
CA VAL A 461 0.62 22.58 -9.50
C VAL A 461 1.00 22.37 -10.95
N ARG A 462 1.73 23.33 -11.52
CA ARG A 462 2.13 23.34 -12.93
C ARG A 462 3.65 23.37 -13.10
N PHE A 463 4.14 22.47 -13.92
CA PHE A 463 5.57 22.33 -14.22
C PHE A 463 5.85 22.58 -15.68
N SER A 464 6.96 23.25 -15.97
CA SER A 464 7.49 23.31 -17.33
C SER A 464 7.95 21.92 -17.78
N ASN A 465 8.14 21.76 -19.08
CA ASN A 465 8.62 20.52 -19.69
C ASN A 465 10.03 20.08 -19.18
N GLU A 466 10.80 21.03 -18.66
CA GLU A 466 12.11 20.87 -18.03
C GLU A 466 12.03 20.50 -16.54
N GLY A 467 10.83 20.47 -15.97
CA GLY A 467 10.59 20.10 -14.58
C GLY A 467 10.66 21.29 -13.60
N HIS A 468 10.44 22.52 -14.06
CA HIS A 468 10.38 23.70 -13.17
C HIS A 468 8.95 24.03 -12.76
N LEU A 469 8.67 24.06 -11.46
CA LEU A 469 7.40 24.55 -10.93
C LEU A 469 7.27 26.05 -11.25
N PHE A 470 6.24 26.44 -12.00
CA PHE A 470 5.99 27.85 -12.36
C PHE A 470 4.66 28.40 -11.85
N SER A 471 3.72 27.52 -11.48
CA SER A 471 2.45 27.90 -10.84
C SER A 471 2.00 26.82 -9.87
N GLY A 472 1.32 27.20 -8.78
CA GLY A 472 0.70 26.26 -7.88
C GLY A 472 -0.21 26.92 -6.85
N VAL A 473 -1.36 26.31 -6.58
CA VAL A 473 -2.38 26.78 -5.64
C VAL A 473 -2.97 25.62 -4.84
N THR A 474 -3.35 25.88 -3.59
CA THR A 474 -4.20 24.98 -2.79
C THR A 474 -5.58 25.60 -2.60
N LEU A 475 -6.61 24.77 -2.51
CA LEU A 475 -8.00 25.20 -2.37
C LEU A 475 -8.76 24.28 -1.42
N GLY A 476 -9.53 24.83 -0.48
CA GLY A 476 -10.26 24.03 0.49
C GLY A 476 -11.11 24.85 1.46
N GLY A 477 -11.74 24.13 2.37
CA GLY A 477 -12.46 24.63 3.53
C GLY A 477 -11.94 23.98 4.82
N GLN A 478 -12.69 24.10 5.92
CA GLN A 478 -12.24 23.61 7.25
C GLN A 478 -12.22 22.06 7.38
N GLY A 479 -12.84 21.34 6.44
CA GLY A 479 -12.97 19.88 6.42
C GLY A 479 -11.98 19.21 5.47
N ASN A 480 -12.34 18.02 4.97
CA ASN A 480 -11.57 17.31 3.95
C ASN A 480 -12.17 17.57 2.57
N ASP A 481 -11.33 17.98 1.63
CA ASP A 481 -11.70 18.41 0.29
C ASP A 481 -10.90 17.64 -0.76
N ARG A 482 -11.55 16.63 -1.35
CA ARG A 482 -10.87 15.62 -2.16
C ARG A 482 -11.37 15.65 -3.60
N PRO A 483 -10.49 15.88 -4.58
CA PRO A 483 -10.83 15.71 -5.98
C PRO A 483 -11.03 14.22 -6.29
N SER A 484 -11.94 13.92 -7.20
CA SER A 484 -12.24 12.56 -7.67
C SER A 484 -12.09 12.43 -9.19
N GLY A 485 -12.21 13.53 -9.94
CA GLY A 485 -12.00 13.58 -11.37
C GLY A 485 -11.60 14.98 -11.83
N TRP A 486 -10.87 15.07 -12.94
CA TRP A 486 -10.46 16.36 -13.50
C TRP A 486 -10.12 16.32 -14.99
N ASP A 487 -10.20 17.47 -15.65
CA ASP A 487 -9.83 17.64 -17.05
C ASP A 487 -9.31 19.05 -17.38
N ILE A 488 -8.64 19.18 -18.52
CA ILE A 488 -8.10 20.45 -19.02
C ILE A 488 -8.87 20.86 -20.27
N GLY A 489 -9.44 22.06 -20.27
CA GLY A 489 -10.10 22.63 -21.44
C GLY A 489 -9.10 23.07 -22.52
N ALA A 490 -9.59 23.29 -23.74
CA ALA A 490 -8.74 23.72 -24.87
C ALA A 490 -8.00 25.05 -24.64
N GLN A 491 -8.45 25.87 -23.69
CA GLN A 491 -7.80 27.15 -23.31
C GLN A 491 -6.78 27.00 -22.16
N GLY A 492 -6.59 25.79 -21.62
CA GLY A 492 -5.70 25.52 -20.48
C GLY A 492 -6.36 25.65 -19.10
N ASP A 493 -7.67 25.90 -19.07
CA ASP A 493 -8.49 25.90 -17.86
C ASP A 493 -8.54 24.50 -17.24
N THR A 494 -8.47 24.41 -15.91
CA THR A 494 -8.53 23.14 -15.17
C THR A 494 -9.92 22.98 -14.56
N TYR A 495 -10.62 21.91 -14.92
CA TYR A 495 -11.94 21.55 -14.41
C TYR A 495 -11.79 20.40 -13.42
N ILE A 496 -12.33 20.55 -12.22
CA ILE A 496 -12.18 19.59 -11.13
C ILE A 496 -13.55 19.29 -10.55
N VAL A 497 -13.79 18.01 -10.28
CA VAL A 497 -14.93 17.54 -9.49
C VAL A 497 -14.43 16.72 -8.32
N GLY A 498 -15.21 16.68 -7.25
CA GLY A 498 -14.80 16.01 -6.03
C GLY A 498 -15.87 15.97 -4.97
N GLY A 499 -15.48 15.51 -3.78
CA GLY A 499 -16.27 15.56 -2.57
C GLY A 499 -15.62 16.48 -1.53
N THR A 500 -16.44 17.24 -0.82
CA THR A 500 -16.04 18.12 0.27
C THR A 500 -16.80 17.74 1.54
N ALA A 501 -16.11 17.74 2.67
CA ALA A 501 -16.71 17.66 4.01
C ALA A 501 -16.72 19.02 4.72
N SER A 502 -16.47 20.10 3.97
CA SER A 502 -16.37 21.46 4.46
C SER A 502 -17.70 22.18 4.30
N SER A 503 -18.19 22.79 5.38
CA SER A 503 -19.39 23.65 5.32
C SER A 503 -19.10 25.03 4.72
N ASP A 504 -17.83 25.37 4.56
CA ASP A 504 -17.32 26.65 4.06
C ASP A 504 -16.47 26.49 2.79
N PHE A 505 -16.66 25.40 2.02
CA PHE A 505 -15.96 25.21 0.76
C PHE A 505 -16.17 26.42 -0.18
N PRO A 506 -15.13 26.91 -0.89
CA PRO A 506 -15.25 28.09 -1.72
C PRO A 506 -16.29 27.92 -2.83
N VAL A 507 -17.29 28.79 -2.87
CA VAL A 507 -18.32 28.85 -3.93
C VAL A 507 -18.37 30.23 -4.57
N THR A 508 -18.63 30.29 -5.88
CA THR A 508 -18.72 31.55 -6.62
C THR A 508 -20.14 32.09 -6.67
N LEU A 509 -20.26 33.39 -6.96
CA LEU A 509 -21.56 34.02 -7.18
C LEU A 509 -22.30 33.37 -8.37
N ASN A 510 -23.59 33.10 -8.22
CA ASN A 510 -24.44 32.40 -9.20
C ASN A 510 -24.05 30.93 -9.47
N ALA A 511 -23.38 30.28 -8.52
CA ALA A 511 -23.21 28.83 -8.52
C ALA A 511 -24.56 28.10 -8.69
N LEU A 512 -24.54 26.90 -9.29
CA LEU A 512 -25.70 26.00 -9.38
C LEU A 512 -26.30 25.75 -7.98
N ASP A 513 -25.45 25.58 -6.97
CA ASP A 513 -25.83 25.45 -5.57
C ASP A 513 -24.74 26.05 -4.65
N THR A 514 -25.18 26.69 -3.57
CA THR A 514 -24.34 27.42 -2.61
C THR A 514 -24.39 26.83 -1.20
N LEU A 515 -25.25 25.82 -0.94
CA LEU A 515 -25.40 25.23 0.39
C LEU A 515 -24.86 23.78 0.40
N PRO A 516 -23.86 23.47 1.24
CA PRO A 516 -23.44 22.10 1.44
C PRO A 516 -24.49 21.33 2.26
N ASN A 517 -24.51 20.01 2.11
CA ASN A 517 -25.16 19.13 3.08
C ASN A 517 -24.28 18.98 4.35
N ASP A 518 -24.82 18.41 5.42
CA ASP A 518 -24.20 18.36 6.75
C ASP A 518 -23.06 17.33 6.91
N SER A 519 -22.75 16.49 5.90
CA SER A 519 -21.84 15.35 6.08
C SER A 519 -20.92 14.98 4.91
N SER A 520 -21.21 15.30 3.64
CA SER A 520 -20.25 15.42 2.51
C SER A 520 -20.96 15.85 1.21
N ALA A 521 -20.58 16.96 0.58
CA ALA A 521 -21.17 17.43 -0.68
C ALA A 521 -20.27 17.15 -1.89
N GLY A 522 -20.88 16.86 -3.06
CA GLY A 522 -20.13 16.88 -4.32
C GLY A 522 -19.90 18.31 -4.78
N PHE A 523 -18.76 18.59 -5.43
CA PHE A 523 -18.48 19.91 -6.01
C PHE A 523 -18.00 19.81 -7.47
N ALA A 524 -18.14 20.93 -8.17
CA ALA A 524 -17.51 21.20 -9.45
C ALA A 524 -16.86 22.59 -9.44
N LEU A 525 -15.62 22.70 -9.88
CA LEU A 525 -14.89 23.95 -9.95
C LEU A 525 -14.06 24.07 -11.24
N ARG A 526 -13.75 25.30 -11.60
CA ARG A 526 -12.89 25.65 -12.74
C ARG A 526 -11.85 26.67 -12.31
N LEU A 527 -10.59 26.36 -12.60
CA LEU A 527 -9.48 27.29 -12.52
C LEU A 527 -9.06 27.74 -13.92
N ASP A 528 -8.64 28.99 -14.06
CA ASP A 528 -8.03 29.48 -15.29
C ASP A 528 -6.59 28.92 -15.46
N PRO A 529 -5.90 29.14 -16.60
CA PRO A 529 -4.53 28.68 -16.80
C PRO A 529 -3.53 29.33 -15.85
N GLY A 530 -3.90 30.47 -15.28
CA GLY A 530 -3.15 31.16 -14.25
C GLY A 530 -3.34 30.52 -12.88
N ASP A 531 -4.28 29.60 -12.67
CA ASP A 531 -4.74 29.03 -11.39
C ASP A 531 -5.57 30.00 -10.53
N GLU A 532 -6.36 30.89 -11.14
CA GLU A 532 -7.40 31.69 -10.46
C GLU A 532 -8.76 30.98 -10.53
N LEU A 533 -9.58 31.12 -9.48
CA LEU A 533 -10.91 30.50 -9.43
C LEU A 533 -11.92 31.22 -10.34
N VAL A 534 -12.39 30.55 -11.39
CA VAL A 534 -13.38 31.07 -12.35
C VAL A 534 -14.79 30.81 -11.85
N TYR A 535 -15.09 29.56 -11.49
CA TYR A 535 -16.33 29.18 -10.82
C TYR A 535 -16.10 28.04 -9.84
N SER A 536 -16.97 27.94 -8.84
CA SER A 536 -17.08 26.79 -7.94
C SER A 536 -18.53 26.65 -7.46
N THR A 537 -19.05 25.44 -7.48
CA THR A 537 -20.43 25.12 -7.12
C THR A 537 -20.53 23.77 -6.43
N TYR A 538 -21.51 23.60 -5.55
CA TYR A 538 -21.94 22.27 -5.11
C TYR A 538 -22.77 21.58 -6.18
N LEU A 539 -22.77 20.24 -6.14
CA LEU A 539 -23.59 19.33 -6.94
C LEU A 539 -24.63 18.58 -6.07
N SER A 540 -24.71 18.86 -4.76
CA SER A 540 -25.64 18.21 -3.82
C SER A 540 -27.10 18.65 -4.01
N ASN A 541 -28.04 18.06 -3.26
CA ASN A 541 -29.43 18.52 -3.16
C ASN A 541 -29.77 18.84 -1.69
N PRO A 542 -30.19 20.08 -1.35
CA PRO A 542 -30.45 20.51 0.02
C PRO A 542 -31.79 20.01 0.63
N GLU A 543 -32.68 19.37 -0.15
CA GLU A 543 -34.03 18.98 0.31
C GLU A 543 -34.10 17.64 1.09
N VAL A 544 -32.99 16.93 1.29
CA VAL A 544 -32.98 15.58 1.90
C VAL A 544 -32.41 15.60 3.32
N GLU A 545 -33.27 15.50 4.34
CA GLU A 545 -32.83 15.33 5.74
C GLU A 545 -32.36 13.89 6.06
N ALA A 546 -31.15 13.81 6.63
CA ALA A 546 -30.61 12.79 7.53
C ALA A 546 -31.29 11.40 7.58
N SER A 547 -31.04 10.54 6.59
CA SER A 547 -31.00 9.08 6.82
C SER A 547 -30.20 8.32 5.75
N ARG A 548 -28.97 7.92 6.14
CA ARG A 548 -28.08 6.90 5.54
C ARG A 548 -27.72 7.05 4.04
N LEU A 549 -26.56 7.69 3.82
CA LEU A 549 -25.48 7.36 2.85
C LEU A 549 -25.51 7.83 1.38
N PHE A 550 -26.20 8.87 0.92
CA PHE A 550 -26.22 9.13 -0.55
C PHE A 550 -26.11 10.61 -0.97
N PHE A 551 -24.90 11.03 -1.37
CA PHE A 551 -24.55 12.35 -1.90
C PHE A 551 -24.19 12.29 -3.39
N SER A 552 -24.26 13.40 -4.13
CA SER A 552 -23.69 13.50 -5.48
C SER A 552 -22.20 13.16 -5.43
N ASN A 553 -21.83 11.97 -5.86
CA ASN A 553 -20.45 11.49 -5.92
C ASN A 553 -19.98 11.59 -7.38
N PRO A 554 -19.54 12.78 -7.85
CA PRO A 554 -18.93 12.88 -9.16
C PRO A 554 -17.65 12.06 -9.15
N THR A 555 -17.42 11.27 -10.19
CA THR A 555 -16.27 10.36 -10.29
C THR A 555 -15.38 10.67 -11.50
N ALA A 556 -15.92 11.35 -12.51
CA ALA A 556 -15.18 11.75 -13.69
C ALA A 556 -15.74 13.05 -14.26
N VAL A 557 -14.87 13.80 -14.94
CA VAL A 557 -15.21 15.04 -15.61
C VAL A 557 -14.44 15.16 -16.92
N LEU A 558 -15.04 15.81 -17.90
CA LEU A 558 -14.51 16.03 -19.23
C LEU A 558 -14.87 17.46 -19.70
N ALA A 559 -13.87 18.25 -20.06
CA ALA A 559 -14.04 19.61 -20.55
C ALA A 559 -14.46 19.60 -22.03
N LYS A 560 -15.52 20.35 -22.37
CA LYS A 560 -15.98 20.49 -23.76
C LYS A 560 -15.47 21.79 -24.38
N ALA A 561 -15.45 21.82 -25.72
CA ALA A 561 -15.26 23.05 -26.47
C ALA A 561 -16.30 24.11 -26.05
N GLY A 562 -15.88 25.36 -25.86
CA GLY A 562 -16.75 26.44 -25.37
C GLY A 562 -16.87 26.55 -23.86
N GLY A 563 -16.19 25.68 -23.11
CA GLY A 563 -15.99 25.81 -21.66
C GLY A 563 -17.06 25.17 -20.78
N ALA A 564 -18.10 24.57 -21.37
CA ALA A 564 -19.01 23.66 -20.67
C ALA A 564 -18.28 22.37 -20.25
N VAL A 565 -18.84 21.65 -19.29
CA VAL A 565 -18.19 20.46 -18.73
C VAL A 565 -19.18 19.30 -18.57
N LEU A 566 -18.75 18.12 -18.97
CA LEU A 566 -19.48 16.88 -18.81
C LEU A 566 -19.01 16.18 -17.52
N ILE A 567 -19.93 15.84 -16.63
CA ILE A 567 -19.65 15.22 -15.33
C ILE A 567 -20.37 13.88 -15.28
N ALA A 568 -19.64 12.83 -14.91
CA ALA A 568 -20.21 11.52 -14.62
C ALA A 568 -20.05 11.20 -13.13
N GLY A 569 -21.05 10.54 -12.55
CA GLY A 569 -21.05 10.21 -11.14
C GLY A 569 -22.24 9.35 -10.74
N ASN A 570 -22.38 9.16 -9.43
CA ASN A 570 -23.55 8.51 -8.83
C ASN A 570 -24.23 9.47 -7.87
N GLY A 571 -25.54 9.33 -7.72
CA GLY A 571 -26.31 10.06 -6.71
C GLY A 571 -27.14 11.20 -7.28
N GLN A 572 -27.58 12.08 -6.37
CA GLN A 572 -28.60 13.10 -6.60
C GLN A 572 -27.96 14.45 -6.88
N VAL A 573 -28.38 15.15 -7.95
CA VAL A 573 -27.85 16.47 -8.32
C VAL A 573 -28.92 17.56 -8.28
N SER A 574 -28.57 18.72 -7.70
CA SER A 574 -29.43 19.91 -7.67
C SER A 574 -29.94 20.28 -9.06
N GLY A 575 -31.26 20.46 -9.21
CA GLY A 575 -31.91 20.87 -10.45
C GLY A 575 -32.40 19.74 -11.38
N LEU A 576 -32.23 18.47 -11.00
CA LEU A 576 -32.79 17.32 -11.74
C LEU A 576 -34.19 16.94 -11.24
N GLN A 577 -35.14 16.62 -12.16
CA GLN A 577 -36.46 16.10 -11.78
C GLN A 577 -36.36 14.64 -11.29
N TRP A 578 -36.84 14.40 -10.07
CA TRP A 578 -36.73 13.14 -9.33
C TRP A 578 -37.66 12.04 -9.87
N PRO A 579 -37.16 10.89 -10.39
CA PRO A 579 -37.97 9.69 -10.48
C PRO A 579 -38.00 9.03 -9.11
N HIS A 580 -39.20 8.80 -8.58
CA HIS A 580 -39.40 8.15 -7.28
C HIS A 580 -38.83 6.73 -7.29
N SER A 581 -37.58 6.52 -6.83
CA SER A 581 -37.13 5.41 -5.94
C SER A 581 -35.66 4.95 -6.01
N VAL A 582 -34.71 5.52 -6.78
CA VAL A 582 -33.32 4.97 -6.78
C VAL A 582 -32.20 5.93 -7.15
N GLU A 583 -31.00 5.65 -6.62
CA GLU A 583 -29.72 6.10 -7.15
C GLU A 583 -29.46 5.56 -8.56
N ALA A 584 -29.15 6.46 -9.50
CA ALA A 584 -28.69 6.11 -10.83
C ALA A 584 -27.31 6.72 -11.07
N GLY A 585 -26.47 6.01 -11.84
CA GLY A 585 -25.34 6.67 -12.48
C GLY A 585 -25.87 7.79 -13.37
N TYR A 586 -25.18 8.92 -13.44
CA TYR A 586 -25.58 10.03 -14.29
C TYR A 586 -24.45 10.49 -15.18
N LEU A 587 -24.84 11.12 -16.28
CA LEU A 587 -24.01 11.93 -17.13
C LEU A 587 -24.70 13.28 -17.29
N LEU A 588 -24.12 14.35 -16.77
CA LEU A 588 -24.68 15.69 -16.85
C LEU A 588 -23.71 16.66 -17.51
N GLU A 589 -24.26 17.65 -18.20
CA GLU A 589 -23.50 18.76 -18.78
C GLU A 589 -23.82 20.03 -18.00
N LEU A 590 -22.79 20.61 -17.39
CA LEU A 590 -22.85 21.89 -16.71
C LEU A 590 -22.36 22.98 -17.68
N ASP A 591 -23.05 24.12 -17.71
CA ASP A 591 -22.66 25.23 -18.57
C ASP A 591 -21.31 25.85 -18.19
N SER A 592 -20.77 26.69 -19.06
CA SER A 592 -19.43 27.27 -18.89
C SER A 592 -19.26 28.19 -17.68
N ALA A 593 -20.38 28.62 -17.08
CA ALA A 593 -20.42 29.44 -15.88
C ALA A 593 -20.57 28.63 -14.59
N GLY A 594 -20.82 27.31 -14.68
CA GLY A 594 -21.08 26.47 -13.52
C GLY A 594 -22.44 26.74 -12.86
N SER A 595 -23.37 27.39 -13.57
CA SER A 595 -24.59 27.95 -13.01
C SER A 595 -25.86 27.18 -13.37
N ARG A 596 -25.82 26.38 -14.44
CA ARG A 596 -27.00 25.68 -14.96
C ARG A 596 -26.64 24.34 -15.59
N ILE A 597 -27.47 23.35 -15.32
CA ILE A 597 -27.45 22.07 -16.05
C ILE A 597 -27.99 22.30 -17.47
N ALA A 598 -27.11 22.15 -18.46
CA ALA A 598 -27.45 22.28 -19.88
C ALA A 598 -28.17 21.02 -20.41
N SER A 599 -27.74 19.84 -19.97
CA SER A 599 -28.35 18.55 -20.30
C SER A 599 -28.02 17.50 -19.24
N TYR A 600 -28.81 16.44 -19.13
CA TYR A 600 -28.50 15.30 -18.28
C TYR A 600 -29.09 14.00 -18.84
N ARG A 601 -28.47 12.88 -18.45
CA ARG A 601 -28.89 11.52 -18.77
C ARG A 601 -28.64 10.63 -17.57
N THR A 602 -29.64 9.83 -17.19
CA THR A 602 -29.47 8.74 -16.23
C THR A 602 -28.97 7.49 -16.94
N LEU A 603 -27.99 6.83 -16.34
CA LEU A 603 -27.39 5.58 -16.80
C LEU A 603 -28.07 4.43 -16.04
N GLY A 604 -28.92 3.67 -16.73
CA GLY A 604 -29.69 2.54 -16.17
C GLY A 604 -31.20 2.75 -16.16
N GLU A 605 -31.95 1.64 -16.04
CA GLU A 605 -33.41 1.64 -15.80
C GLU A 605 -33.69 1.51 -14.28
N GLN A 606 -34.87 1.97 -13.83
CA GLN A 606 -35.31 1.97 -12.41
C GLN A 606 -35.04 0.61 -11.73
N ILE A 607 -34.27 0.65 -10.65
CA ILE A 607 -34.05 -0.45 -9.71
C ILE A 607 -35.16 -0.45 -8.65
N THR A 608 -35.57 -1.60 -8.12
CA THR A 608 -36.41 -1.65 -6.92
C THR A 608 -35.54 -1.48 -5.66
N GLN A 609 -36.16 -1.08 -4.54
CA GLN A 609 -35.52 -0.64 -3.29
C GLN A 609 -34.51 -1.63 -2.64
N ASP A 610 -34.36 -2.85 -3.16
CA ASP A 610 -33.61 -3.96 -2.56
C ASP A 610 -32.31 -4.36 -3.31
N GLN A 611 -31.91 -3.70 -4.41
CA GLN A 611 -30.65 -4.03 -5.13
C GLN A 611 -29.58 -2.94 -4.99
N LYS A 612 -28.32 -3.36 -4.78
CA LYS A 612 -27.13 -2.49 -4.67
C LYS A 612 -26.85 -1.75 -5.99
N LEU A 613 -26.28 -0.55 -5.86
CA LEU A 613 -25.73 0.30 -6.93
C LEU A 613 -25.11 -0.48 -8.10
N ASP A 614 -25.78 -0.45 -9.27
CA ASP A 614 -25.45 -1.36 -10.38
C ASP A 614 -24.68 -0.72 -11.55
N LEU A 615 -24.55 0.61 -11.62
CA LEU A 615 -23.79 1.30 -12.68
C LEU A 615 -23.00 2.47 -12.13
N GLY A 616 -21.73 2.22 -11.77
CA GLY A 616 -20.82 3.27 -11.34
C GLY A 616 -19.95 3.75 -12.51
N PRO A 617 -20.27 4.86 -13.19
CA PRO A 617 -19.31 5.48 -14.11
C PRO A 617 -18.08 5.92 -13.33
N ARG A 618 -16.89 5.78 -13.92
CA ARG A 618 -15.61 6.06 -13.23
C ARG A 618 -14.59 6.82 -14.06
N ALA A 619 -14.71 6.78 -15.38
CA ALA A 619 -13.78 7.48 -16.25
C ALA A 619 -14.48 8.00 -17.50
N LEU A 620 -14.05 9.18 -17.94
CA LEU A 620 -14.44 9.81 -19.18
C LEU A 620 -13.19 10.07 -20.02
N ALA A 621 -13.30 9.93 -21.34
CA ALA A 621 -12.28 10.35 -22.30
C ALA A 621 -12.93 10.79 -23.61
N THR A 622 -12.16 11.40 -24.49
CA THR A 622 -12.59 11.72 -25.86
C THR A 622 -11.58 11.22 -26.89
N ASP A 623 -12.07 10.95 -28.10
CA ASP A 623 -11.21 10.78 -29.28
C ASP A 623 -11.05 12.11 -30.05
N ALA A 624 -10.26 12.09 -31.12
CA ALA A 624 -9.97 13.26 -31.94
C ALA A 624 -11.22 13.82 -32.65
N GLU A 625 -12.24 12.99 -32.85
CA GLU A 625 -13.53 13.36 -33.43
C GLU A 625 -14.50 13.97 -32.39
N GLY A 626 -14.11 14.00 -31.11
CA GLY A 626 -14.93 14.53 -30.02
C GLY A 626 -15.99 13.56 -29.51
N ASN A 627 -15.93 12.27 -29.89
CA ASN A 627 -16.80 11.26 -29.32
C ASN A 627 -16.42 11.02 -27.86
N VAL A 628 -17.43 10.86 -27.00
CA VAL A 628 -17.25 10.69 -25.56
C VAL A 628 -17.23 9.21 -25.22
N TYR A 629 -16.19 8.77 -24.53
CA TYR A 629 -16.10 7.43 -23.98
C TYR A 629 -16.39 7.46 -22.49
N LEU A 630 -17.17 6.48 -22.04
CA LEU A 630 -17.55 6.29 -20.65
C LEU A 630 -17.20 4.87 -20.22
N ALA A 631 -16.34 4.73 -19.21
CA ALA A 631 -16.02 3.45 -18.60
C ALA A 631 -16.51 3.42 -17.15
N GLY A 632 -17.00 2.25 -16.72
CA GLY A 632 -17.52 2.07 -15.37
C GLY A 632 -17.60 0.60 -14.98
N THR A 633 -18.14 0.36 -13.79
CA THR A 633 -18.38 -0.98 -13.27
C THR A 633 -19.87 -1.26 -13.12
N THR A 634 -20.27 -2.49 -13.41
CA THR A 634 -21.65 -2.97 -13.25
C THR A 634 -21.71 -4.37 -12.66
N SER A 635 -22.76 -4.68 -11.92
CA SER A 635 -23.09 -6.05 -11.49
C SER A 635 -24.19 -6.69 -12.36
N ARG A 636 -24.73 -5.99 -13.36
CA ARG A 636 -25.85 -6.48 -14.15
C ARG A 636 -25.44 -7.51 -15.18
N ALA A 637 -25.99 -8.72 -15.05
CA ALA A 637 -25.85 -9.78 -16.04
C ALA A 637 -26.60 -9.47 -17.35
N ASP A 638 -27.63 -8.60 -17.31
CA ASP A 638 -28.48 -8.21 -18.44
C ASP A 638 -28.13 -6.82 -19.00
N PHE A 639 -26.91 -6.35 -18.77
CA PHE A 639 -26.39 -5.10 -19.32
C PHE A 639 -26.55 -5.06 -20.85
N ARG A 640 -27.18 -4.00 -21.38
CA ARG A 640 -27.47 -3.88 -22.81
C ARG A 640 -26.19 -3.54 -23.59
N THR A 641 -25.79 -4.46 -24.46
CA THR A 641 -24.71 -4.26 -25.43
C THR A 641 -25.27 -3.93 -26.81
N THR A 642 -24.53 -3.15 -27.60
CA THR A 642 -24.88 -2.89 -28.99
C THR A 642 -24.52 -4.09 -29.88
N PRO A 643 -25.31 -4.42 -30.91
CA PRO A 643 -25.01 -5.53 -31.81
C PRO A 643 -23.59 -5.44 -32.40
N GLY A 644 -22.82 -6.51 -32.28
CA GLY A 644 -21.45 -6.59 -32.81
C GLY A 644 -20.37 -5.96 -31.93
N ALA A 645 -20.72 -5.37 -30.77
CA ALA A 645 -19.74 -4.95 -29.78
C ALA A 645 -19.20 -6.13 -28.96
N VAL A 646 -18.01 -5.97 -28.41
CA VAL A 646 -17.40 -6.95 -27.50
C VAL A 646 -18.30 -7.18 -26.30
N SER A 647 -18.61 -8.45 -26.03
CA SER A 647 -19.52 -8.85 -24.96
C SER A 647 -19.06 -10.16 -24.33
N TYR A 648 -18.58 -10.08 -23.09
CA TYR A 648 -18.22 -11.22 -22.25
C TYR A 648 -18.90 -11.07 -20.87
N PRO A 649 -20.24 -11.17 -20.79
CA PRO A 649 -20.95 -10.98 -19.54
C PRO A 649 -20.80 -12.18 -18.60
N VAL A 650 -20.86 -11.93 -17.30
CA VAL A 650 -20.77 -12.93 -16.23
C VAL A 650 -21.97 -12.79 -15.30
N SER A 651 -22.64 -13.92 -15.01
CA SER A 651 -23.90 -13.93 -14.24
C SER A 651 -23.71 -14.03 -12.73
N SER A 652 -22.57 -14.53 -12.25
CA SER A 652 -22.31 -14.77 -10.82
C SER A 652 -20.82 -14.72 -10.50
N ARG A 653 -20.47 -14.33 -9.27
CA ARG A 653 -19.09 -14.33 -8.79
C ARG A 653 -18.61 -15.74 -8.43
N GLU A 654 -17.44 -16.14 -8.95
CA GLU A 654 -16.92 -17.52 -8.81
C GLU A 654 -15.65 -17.59 -7.93
N CYS A 655 -15.19 -16.49 -7.33
CA CYS A 655 -13.93 -16.43 -6.58
C CYS A 655 -14.10 -16.06 -5.10
N TRP A 656 -13.45 -16.83 -4.20
CA TRP A 656 -13.55 -16.72 -2.74
C TRP A 656 -12.77 -15.52 -2.15
N SER A 657 -13.28 -14.96 -1.05
CA SER A 657 -12.52 -14.17 -0.08
C SER A 657 -12.60 -14.85 1.29
N TRP A 658 -11.60 -14.65 2.15
CA TRP A 658 -11.45 -15.28 3.48
C TRP A 658 -12.62 -15.02 4.46
N TYR A 659 -13.61 -14.22 4.08
CA TYR A 659 -14.69 -13.79 4.96
C TYR A 659 -16.11 -14.16 4.48
N GLN A 660 -16.32 -14.71 3.28
CA GLN A 660 -17.69 -14.98 2.80
C GLN A 660 -17.83 -16.30 2.03
N ILE A 661 -18.85 -17.07 2.41
CA ILE A 661 -19.41 -18.20 1.69
C ILE A 661 -19.80 -17.71 0.29
N ALA A 662 -19.60 -18.54 -0.75
CA ALA A 662 -20.13 -18.29 -2.10
C ALA A 662 -21.61 -17.88 -2.02
N SER A 663 -21.87 -16.59 -2.11
CA SER A 663 -23.21 -16.03 -2.22
C SER A 663 -23.51 -15.86 -3.71
N ASP A 664 -24.77 -16.06 -4.10
CA ASP A 664 -25.32 -15.73 -5.42
C ASP A 664 -25.29 -14.20 -5.71
N GLU A 665 -24.29 -13.48 -5.18
CA GLU A 665 -24.10 -12.06 -5.44
C GLU A 665 -23.59 -11.87 -6.87
N PRO A 666 -24.13 -10.88 -7.61
CA PRO A 666 -23.70 -10.61 -8.97
C PRO A 666 -22.22 -10.21 -9.03
N ALA A 667 -21.50 -10.72 -10.03
CA ALA A 667 -20.09 -10.38 -10.25
C ALA A 667 -19.94 -8.95 -10.74
N GLN A 668 -18.97 -8.21 -10.20
CA GLN A 668 -18.60 -6.90 -10.78
C GLN A 668 -17.91 -7.10 -12.13
N GLN A 669 -18.32 -6.32 -13.12
CA GLN A 669 -17.85 -6.34 -14.49
C GLN A 669 -17.56 -4.92 -14.95
N VAL A 670 -16.73 -4.77 -15.98
CA VAL A 670 -16.41 -3.46 -16.57
C VAL A 670 -17.23 -3.27 -17.83
N TYR A 671 -17.84 -2.10 -17.98
CA TYR A 671 -18.49 -1.70 -19.22
C TYR A 671 -17.75 -0.53 -19.87
N LEU A 672 -17.87 -0.42 -21.18
CA LEU A 672 -17.37 0.69 -21.99
C LEU A 672 -18.45 1.12 -22.98
N MET A 673 -18.80 2.40 -22.95
CA MET A 673 -19.69 3.01 -23.93
C MET A 673 -18.95 4.08 -24.71
N LYS A 674 -19.26 4.21 -26.00
CA LYS A 674 -18.85 5.33 -26.85
C LYS A 674 -20.09 6.07 -27.31
N PHE A 675 -20.17 7.36 -27.04
CA PHE A 675 -21.21 8.26 -27.52
C PHE A 675 -20.65 9.16 -28.62
N PRO A 676 -21.41 9.42 -29.68
CA PRO A 676 -21.02 10.40 -30.67
C PRO A 676 -20.96 11.81 -30.07
N ALA A 677 -20.17 12.70 -30.67
CA ALA A 677 -19.97 14.07 -30.20
C ALA A 677 -21.29 14.88 -30.10
N ASP A 678 -22.31 14.51 -30.88
CA ASP A 678 -23.64 15.12 -30.87
C ASP A 678 -24.57 14.60 -29.74
N GLY A 679 -24.11 13.63 -28.94
CA GLY A 679 -24.84 13.10 -27.79
C GLY A 679 -26.02 12.18 -28.14
N THR A 680 -26.10 11.68 -29.38
CA THR A 680 -27.10 10.69 -29.82
C THR A 680 -26.86 9.30 -29.18
N GLU A 681 -27.59 8.27 -29.62
CA GLU A 681 -27.46 6.90 -29.09
C GLU A 681 -25.99 6.39 -29.14
N PRO A 682 -25.57 5.52 -28.19
CA PRO A 682 -24.19 5.06 -28.13
C PRO A 682 -23.78 4.36 -29.44
N VAL A 683 -22.62 4.75 -29.99
CA VAL A 683 -21.96 4.10 -31.13
C VAL A 683 -21.73 2.63 -30.82
N TYR A 684 -21.24 2.35 -29.61
CA TYR A 684 -21.23 1.00 -29.05
C TYR A 684 -21.36 1.01 -27.53
N SER A 685 -21.85 -0.10 -27.00
CA SER A 685 -21.88 -0.46 -25.58
C SER A 685 -21.33 -1.88 -25.44
N ALA A 686 -20.20 -2.01 -24.75
CA ALA A 686 -19.44 -3.24 -24.57
C ALA A 686 -19.36 -3.61 -23.09
N ILE A 687 -19.25 -4.91 -22.80
CA ILE A 687 -19.09 -5.44 -21.43
C ILE A 687 -17.99 -6.51 -21.37
N LEU A 688 -17.18 -6.43 -20.33
CA LEU A 688 -16.03 -7.30 -20.05
C LEU A 688 -16.10 -7.79 -18.60
N GLY A 689 -16.36 -9.08 -18.43
CA GLY A 689 -16.29 -9.78 -17.15
C GLY A 689 -15.31 -10.94 -17.17
N GLY A 690 -14.67 -11.20 -16.03
CA GLY A 690 -13.95 -12.43 -15.72
C GLY A 690 -14.71 -13.27 -14.69
N ARG A 691 -14.25 -14.50 -14.41
CA ARG A 691 -14.89 -15.38 -13.40
C ARG A 691 -14.90 -14.77 -11.99
N CYS A 692 -13.95 -13.88 -11.70
CA CYS A 692 -13.91 -13.10 -10.47
C CYS A 692 -14.40 -11.65 -10.70
N ASP A 693 -14.57 -10.87 -9.62
CA ASP A 693 -14.83 -9.43 -9.75
C ASP A 693 -13.80 -8.79 -10.67
N THR A 694 -14.29 -8.06 -11.67
CA THR A 694 -13.47 -7.27 -12.57
C THR A 694 -13.67 -5.82 -12.22
N ARG A 695 -12.61 -5.20 -11.69
CA ARG A 695 -12.62 -3.81 -11.23
C ARG A 695 -11.86 -2.95 -12.21
N LEU A 696 -12.48 -1.87 -12.66
CA LEU A 696 -11.80 -0.87 -13.49
C LEU A 696 -10.68 -0.19 -12.68
N GLY A 697 -9.50 -0.16 -13.27
CA GLY A 697 -8.38 0.67 -12.85
C GLY A 697 -8.38 2.00 -13.59
N SER A 698 -7.42 2.15 -14.50
CA SER A 698 -7.20 3.32 -15.33
C SER A 698 -7.77 3.10 -16.74
N PHE A 699 -8.08 4.21 -17.41
CA PHE A 699 -8.72 4.24 -18.72
C PHE A 699 -8.07 5.32 -19.58
N ALA A 700 -7.73 4.97 -20.82
CA ALA A 700 -7.18 5.90 -21.80
C ALA A 700 -7.72 5.59 -23.20
N VAL A 701 -7.87 6.61 -24.04
CA VAL A 701 -8.23 6.49 -25.45
C VAL A 701 -7.12 7.12 -26.27
N ASP A 702 -6.65 6.41 -27.29
CA ASP A 702 -5.65 6.95 -28.21
C ASP A 702 -6.30 7.77 -29.35
N SER A 703 -5.48 8.46 -30.14
CA SER A 703 -5.94 9.28 -31.27
C SER A 703 -6.64 8.48 -32.38
N LEU A 704 -6.55 7.15 -32.39
CA LEU A 704 -7.26 6.29 -33.34
C LEU A 704 -8.61 5.81 -32.78
N GLY A 705 -8.97 6.26 -31.57
CA GLY A 705 -10.18 5.86 -30.86
C GLY A 705 -10.08 4.50 -30.18
N VAL A 706 -8.90 3.86 -30.11
CA VAL A 706 -8.72 2.59 -29.41
C VAL A 706 -8.74 2.86 -27.91
N ALA A 707 -9.67 2.20 -27.23
CA ALA A 707 -9.83 2.29 -25.79
C ALA A 707 -8.93 1.28 -25.10
N THR A 708 -8.09 1.74 -24.17
CA THR A 708 -7.27 0.90 -23.31
C THR A 708 -7.76 1.02 -21.87
N ILE A 709 -8.06 -0.13 -21.26
CA ILE A 709 -8.43 -0.23 -19.85
C ILE A 709 -7.40 -1.06 -19.12
N SER A 710 -7.08 -0.67 -17.89
CA SER A 710 -6.56 -1.61 -16.91
C SER A 710 -7.68 -2.11 -16.01
N VAL A 711 -7.61 -3.37 -15.65
CA VAL A 711 -8.54 -4.01 -14.73
C VAL A 711 -7.77 -4.83 -13.72
N ASN A 712 -8.28 -4.86 -12.50
CA ASN A 712 -7.89 -5.85 -11.51
C ASN A 712 -8.95 -6.96 -11.56
N THR A 713 -8.53 -8.17 -11.92
CA THR A 713 -9.43 -9.31 -12.14
C THR A 713 -8.70 -10.61 -11.85
N GLY A 714 -9.43 -11.67 -11.53
CA GLY A 714 -8.84 -12.99 -11.36
C GLY A 714 -8.84 -13.81 -12.65
N PRO A 715 -8.57 -15.12 -12.58
CA PRO A 715 -8.53 -16.00 -13.75
C PRO A 715 -9.83 -16.00 -14.56
N GLY A 716 -9.73 -16.34 -15.85
CA GLY A 716 -10.88 -16.48 -16.74
C GLY A 716 -11.35 -15.19 -17.41
N PHE A 717 -10.60 -14.10 -17.30
CA PHE A 717 -10.80 -12.92 -18.14
C PHE A 717 -10.51 -13.25 -19.63
N PRO A 718 -11.27 -12.72 -20.60
CA PRO A 718 -11.02 -12.98 -22.02
C PRO A 718 -9.64 -12.47 -22.45
N LEU A 719 -8.77 -13.38 -22.92
CA LEU A 719 -7.42 -13.09 -23.40
C LEU A 719 -7.36 -13.05 -24.93
N ARG A 720 -6.57 -12.13 -25.47
CA ARG A 720 -6.20 -12.09 -26.89
C ARG A 720 -4.79 -11.56 -27.06
N LEU A 721 -3.96 -12.27 -27.83
CA LEU A 721 -2.53 -11.97 -27.95
C LEU A 721 -1.84 -11.73 -26.58
N PRO A 722 -2.10 -12.57 -25.55
CA PRO A 722 -1.54 -12.34 -24.22
C PRO A 722 -0.02 -12.52 -24.25
N LEU A 723 0.68 -11.70 -23.49
CA LEU A 723 2.07 -11.92 -23.13
C LEU A 723 2.16 -12.85 -21.91
N LEU A 724 1.40 -12.53 -20.86
CA LEU A 724 1.27 -13.30 -19.64
C LEU A 724 -0.18 -13.79 -19.53
N ALA A 725 -0.34 -15.09 -19.27
CA ALA A 725 -1.63 -15.71 -19.00
C ALA A 725 -2.09 -15.46 -17.55
N ALA A 726 -3.18 -16.08 -17.13
CA ALA A 726 -3.77 -15.85 -15.80
C ALA A 726 -2.75 -16.13 -14.66
N PRO A 727 -2.84 -15.38 -13.54
CA PRO A 727 -1.95 -15.54 -12.40
C PRO A 727 -2.06 -16.95 -11.78
N SER A 728 -0.94 -17.49 -11.27
CA SER A 728 -0.95 -18.70 -10.43
C SER A 728 -1.36 -18.35 -9.00
N THR A 729 -2.32 -19.06 -8.44
CA THR A 729 -2.73 -18.86 -7.05
C THR A 729 -1.71 -19.48 -6.08
N SER A 730 -0.82 -18.68 -5.49
CA SER A 730 -0.05 -19.15 -4.34
C SER A 730 -0.97 -19.16 -3.11
N ALA A 731 -1.07 -20.31 -2.44
CA ALA A 731 -2.03 -20.56 -1.37
C ALA A 731 -1.78 -19.78 -0.05
N GLN A 732 -0.85 -18.82 -0.05
CA GLN A 732 -0.44 -18.08 1.13
C GLN A 732 -1.06 -16.67 1.23
N PHE A 733 -1.70 -16.14 0.18
CA PHE A 733 -2.22 -14.77 0.21
C PHE A 733 -3.69 -14.66 -0.20
N SER A 734 -4.39 -13.76 0.48
CA SER A 734 -5.83 -13.55 0.51
C SER A 734 -6.43 -12.90 -0.75
N GLN A 735 -5.71 -12.90 -1.89
CA GLN A 735 -6.06 -12.10 -3.07
C GLN A 735 -5.81 -12.91 -4.37
N ILE A 736 -6.90 -13.27 -5.08
CA ILE A 736 -6.91 -14.05 -6.35
C ILE A 736 -6.88 -13.09 -7.57
N TYR A 737 -6.57 -11.82 -7.36
CA TYR A 737 -6.66 -10.79 -8.40
C TYR A 737 -5.28 -10.44 -8.95
N GLY A 738 -5.16 -10.38 -10.28
CA GLY A 738 -4.00 -9.85 -10.97
C GLY A 738 -4.35 -8.59 -11.73
N SER A 739 -3.31 -7.83 -12.07
CA SER A 739 -3.40 -6.67 -12.95
C SER A 739 -3.45 -7.12 -14.41
N LEU A 740 -4.43 -6.62 -15.17
CA LEU A 740 -4.58 -6.90 -16.60
C LEU A 740 -4.79 -5.61 -17.38
N VAL A 741 -4.29 -5.57 -18.61
CA VAL A 741 -4.57 -4.50 -19.57
C VAL A 741 -5.28 -5.07 -20.78
N ALA A 742 -6.35 -4.40 -21.22
CA ALA A 742 -7.14 -4.77 -22.39
C ALA A 742 -7.33 -3.58 -23.33
N ARG A 743 -7.27 -3.84 -24.63
CA ARG A 743 -7.45 -2.85 -25.71
C ARG A 743 -8.66 -3.21 -26.56
N ILE A 744 -9.53 -2.25 -26.81
CA ILE A 744 -10.79 -2.42 -27.54
C ILE A 744 -10.77 -1.49 -28.75
N SER A 745 -11.12 -2.01 -29.93
CA SER A 745 -11.13 -1.22 -31.17
C SER A 745 -12.09 -0.04 -31.11
N ALA A 746 -11.84 0.98 -31.94
CA ALA A 746 -12.60 2.23 -31.94
C ALA A 746 -14.10 2.10 -32.25
N ASN A 747 -14.49 1.02 -32.92
CA ASN A 747 -15.88 0.66 -33.18
C ASN A 747 -16.46 -0.32 -32.14
N GLY A 748 -15.70 -0.67 -31.11
CA GLY A 748 -16.11 -1.57 -30.05
C GLY A 748 -16.23 -3.04 -30.43
N SER A 749 -15.94 -3.43 -31.69
CA SER A 749 -16.26 -4.77 -32.19
C SER A 749 -15.20 -5.83 -31.92
N THR A 750 -13.98 -5.42 -31.51
CA THR A 750 -12.88 -6.35 -31.28
C THR A 750 -12.12 -5.99 -30.01
N LEU A 751 -11.90 -6.98 -29.14
CA LEU A 751 -10.87 -6.95 -28.12
C LEU A 751 -9.56 -7.14 -28.87
N GLN A 752 -8.74 -6.10 -29.08
CA GLN A 752 -7.52 -6.16 -29.91
C GLN A 752 -6.38 -6.92 -29.21
N SER A 753 -6.25 -6.72 -27.90
CA SER A 753 -5.31 -7.46 -27.06
C SER A 753 -5.79 -7.44 -25.61
N SER A 754 -5.44 -8.46 -24.84
CA SER A 754 -5.58 -8.47 -23.39
C SER A 754 -4.54 -9.40 -22.77
N THR A 755 -3.81 -8.89 -21.77
CA THR A 755 -2.71 -9.60 -21.11
C THR A 755 -2.65 -9.25 -19.63
N TYR A 756 -2.37 -10.25 -18.80
CA TYR A 756 -1.97 -9.99 -17.42
C TYR A 756 -0.58 -9.34 -17.39
N LEU A 757 -0.26 -8.70 -16.26
CA LEU A 757 1.01 -8.02 -16.01
C LEU A 757 1.76 -8.60 -14.81
N ASP A 758 1.02 -9.17 -13.85
CA ASP A 758 1.58 -9.76 -12.63
C ASP A 758 0.85 -11.05 -12.26
N ALA A 759 1.52 -11.84 -11.41
CA ALA A 759 1.00 -13.08 -10.84
C ALA A 759 0.72 -12.98 -9.32
N ASP A 760 1.06 -11.85 -8.69
CA ASP A 760 1.40 -11.81 -7.26
C ASP A 760 0.26 -11.38 -6.34
N GLY A 761 -0.97 -11.31 -6.85
CA GLY A 761 -2.14 -11.14 -6.01
C GLY A 761 -2.25 -9.78 -5.31
N GLN A 762 -1.45 -8.77 -5.65
CA GLN A 762 -1.59 -7.44 -5.03
C GLN A 762 -2.71 -6.66 -5.78
N ASP A 763 -3.63 -5.98 -5.07
CA ASP A 763 -4.62 -5.03 -5.67
C ASP A 763 -3.91 -3.78 -6.19
N VAL A 764 -3.04 -3.97 -7.19
CA VAL A 764 -2.44 -2.90 -7.97
C VAL A 764 -3.38 -2.65 -9.14
N ARG A 765 -3.82 -1.41 -9.31
CA ARG A 765 -4.57 -0.97 -10.49
C ARG A 765 -3.61 -0.16 -11.34
N PRO A 766 -2.98 -0.77 -12.35
CA PRO A 766 -1.93 -0.11 -13.07
C PRO A 766 -2.51 1.09 -13.81
N VAL A 767 -1.79 2.21 -13.78
CA VAL A 767 -2.12 3.39 -14.54
C VAL A 767 -1.67 3.18 -15.98
N VAL A 768 -2.55 3.47 -16.92
CA VAL A 768 -2.25 3.34 -18.36
C VAL A 768 -2.23 4.71 -19.03
N ALA A 769 -1.37 4.87 -20.03
CA ALA A 769 -1.37 6.02 -20.91
C ALA A 769 -1.11 5.62 -22.36
N PRO A 770 -1.67 6.35 -23.35
CA PRO A 770 -1.33 6.13 -24.75
C PRO A 770 0.14 6.40 -25.01
N GLY A 771 0.78 5.55 -25.81
CA GLY A 771 2.14 5.72 -26.31
C GLY A 771 2.17 6.04 -27.81
N PRO A 772 3.36 6.37 -28.35
CA PRO A 772 3.53 6.62 -29.78
C PRO A 772 3.21 5.36 -30.60
N GLU A 773 2.78 5.55 -31.85
CA GLU A 773 2.50 4.48 -32.82
C GLU A 773 1.48 3.42 -32.32
N GLY A 774 0.60 3.79 -31.39
CA GLY A 774 -0.40 2.89 -30.81
C GLY A 774 0.13 1.96 -29.71
N ALA A 775 1.30 2.26 -29.14
CA ALA A 775 1.79 1.61 -27.93
C ALA A 775 0.97 2.03 -26.69
N THR A 776 1.16 1.34 -25.58
CA THR A 776 0.55 1.65 -24.27
C THR A 776 1.63 1.66 -23.20
N TYR A 777 1.74 2.74 -22.44
CA TYR A 777 2.55 2.77 -21.23
C TYR A 777 1.71 2.29 -20.05
N VAL A 778 2.33 1.48 -19.18
CA VAL A 778 1.65 0.83 -18.06
C VAL A 778 2.56 0.88 -16.84
N SER A 779 2.04 1.37 -15.70
CA SER A 779 2.78 1.31 -14.44
C SER A 779 2.95 -0.14 -13.98
N ALA A 780 4.14 -0.48 -13.46
CA ALA A 780 4.44 -1.78 -12.91
C ALA A 780 5.08 -1.64 -11.51
N SER A 781 4.78 -2.60 -10.64
CA SER A 781 5.49 -2.81 -9.37
C SER A 781 6.17 -4.18 -9.46
N LEU A 782 7.50 -4.22 -9.31
CA LEU A 782 8.28 -5.46 -9.40
C LEU A 782 9.19 -5.57 -8.18
N ASP A 783 8.99 -6.58 -7.33
CA ASP A 783 9.79 -6.80 -6.12
C ASP A 783 9.86 -5.56 -5.19
N GLY A 784 8.75 -4.83 -5.06
CA GLY A 784 8.70 -3.57 -4.30
C GLY A 784 9.36 -2.36 -4.96
N ASN A 785 9.94 -2.53 -6.16
CA ASN A 785 10.46 -1.43 -6.98
C ASN A 785 9.39 -0.92 -7.93
N LEU A 786 9.35 0.40 -8.06
CA LEU A 786 8.45 1.10 -8.94
C LEU A 786 9.03 1.20 -10.35
N GLY A 787 8.20 1.00 -11.39
CA GLY A 787 8.62 1.24 -12.75
C GLY A 787 7.49 1.44 -13.76
N VAL A 788 7.88 1.73 -14.99
CA VAL A 788 6.95 1.81 -16.14
C VAL A 788 7.41 0.87 -17.24
N MET A 789 6.45 0.15 -17.79
CA MET A 789 6.58 -0.72 -18.96
C MET A 789 5.89 -0.08 -20.17
N MET A 790 6.46 -0.30 -21.36
CA MET A 790 5.82 0.02 -22.63
C MET A 790 5.39 -1.27 -23.33
N LEU A 791 4.09 -1.42 -23.55
CA LEU A 791 3.50 -2.47 -24.39
C LEU A 791 3.39 -1.94 -25.82
N PRO A 792 4.06 -2.55 -26.82
CA PRO A 792 3.99 -2.08 -28.20
C PRO A 792 2.59 -2.25 -28.79
N ALA A 793 2.31 -1.51 -29.88
CA ALA A 793 1.16 -1.82 -30.72
C ALA A 793 1.31 -3.22 -31.31
N VAL A 794 0.36 -4.12 -31.03
CA VAL A 794 0.49 -5.50 -31.50
C VAL A 794 -0.05 -5.60 -32.93
N ALA A 795 0.84 -5.76 -33.90
CA ALA A 795 0.46 -6.30 -35.20
C ALA A 795 0.10 -7.77 -35.01
N ALA A 796 -1.16 -8.14 -35.28
CA ALA A 796 -1.63 -9.48 -35.01
C ALA A 796 -0.94 -10.48 -35.95
N PRO A 797 -0.15 -11.44 -35.44
CA PRO A 797 0.45 -12.47 -36.27
C PRO A 797 -0.64 -13.30 -36.98
N ALA A 798 -0.26 -13.95 -38.08
CA ALA A 798 -1.16 -14.83 -38.82
C ALA A 798 -1.69 -15.99 -37.94
N LEU A 799 -0.87 -16.48 -37.01
CA LEU A 799 -1.27 -17.41 -35.95
C LEU A 799 -1.32 -16.67 -34.61
N GLN A 800 -2.39 -16.82 -33.83
CA GLN A 800 -2.56 -16.12 -32.55
C GLN A 800 -2.91 -17.11 -31.45
N LEU A 801 -1.97 -17.38 -30.55
CA LEU A 801 -2.22 -18.20 -29.37
C LEU A 801 -2.96 -17.34 -28.34
N ASN A 802 -4.28 -17.51 -28.26
CA ASN A 802 -5.14 -16.67 -27.43
C ASN A 802 -5.39 -17.26 -26.04
N ARG A 803 -5.36 -18.59 -25.93
CA ARG A 803 -5.67 -19.28 -24.67
C ARG A 803 -4.91 -20.58 -24.53
N VAL A 804 -4.45 -20.86 -23.31
CA VAL A 804 -3.89 -22.15 -22.90
C VAL A 804 -4.70 -22.61 -21.70
N VAL A 805 -5.35 -23.76 -21.83
CA VAL A 805 -6.14 -24.35 -20.74
C VAL A 805 -5.83 -25.81 -20.57
N ASN A 806 -5.90 -26.31 -19.34
CA ASN A 806 -5.91 -27.74 -19.11
C ASN A 806 -7.10 -28.37 -19.85
N ALA A 807 -6.86 -29.46 -20.57
CA ALA A 807 -7.86 -30.09 -21.44
C ALA A 807 -9.03 -30.74 -20.67
N PHE A 808 -8.85 -30.96 -19.37
CA PHE A 808 -9.88 -31.51 -18.49
C PHE A 808 -10.47 -30.40 -17.62
N SER A 809 -9.66 -29.69 -16.83
CA SER A 809 -10.22 -28.68 -15.91
C SER A 809 -10.59 -27.33 -16.55
N GLY A 810 -10.15 -27.05 -17.79
CA GLY A 810 -10.30 -25.71 -18.38
C GLY A 810 -9.50 -24.63 -17.63
N ASP A 811 -8.63 -25.02 -16.69
CA ASP A 811 -7.82 -24.12 -15.89
C ASP A 811 -6.72 -23.46 -16.74
N SER A 812 -6.51 -22.17 -16.55
CA SER A 812 -5.51 -21.34 -17.25
C SER A 812 -4.42 -20.81 -16.30
N SER A 813 -4.43 -21.23 -15.04
CA SER A 813 -3.55 -20.70 -13.99
C SER A 813 -2.08 -21.08 -14.13
N GLY A 814 -1.74 -22.16 -14.84
CA GLY A 814 -0.35 -22.60 -15.01
C GLY A 814 -0.17 -23.96 -15.68
N ILE A 815 1.09 -24.30 -15.94
CA ILE A 815 1.52 -25.54 -16.58
C ILE A 815 2.14 -26.48 -15.54
N THR A 816 1.66 -27.72 -15.48
CA THR A 816 2.31 -28.82 -14.75
C THR A 816 2.94 -29.80 -15.74
N HIS A 817 4.04 -30.42 -15.31
CA HIS A 817 4.75 -31.38 -16.14
C HIS A 817 3.90 -32.63 -16.39
N GLY A 818 3.72 -32.98 -17.66
CA GLY A 818 2.86 -34.08 -18.08
C GLY A 818 1.36 -33.72 -18.14
N GLY A 819 0.94 -32.52 -17.73
CA GLY A 819 -0.44 -32.08 -17.88
C GLY A 819 -0.85 -32.04 -19.36
N ILE A 820 -2.15 -32.18 -19.66
CA ILE A 820 -2.65 -32.12 -21.03
C ILE A 820 -3.36 -30.79 -21.21
N TYR A 821 -2.99 -30.06 -22.26
CA TYR A 821 -3.44 -28.69 -22.48
C TYR A 821 -4.02 -28.54 -23.87
N THR A 822 -5.13 -27.82 -23.96
CA THR A 822 -5.71 -27.33 -25.22
C THR A 822 -5.28 -25.88 -25.41
N PHE A 823 -4.77 -25.60 -26.60
CA PHE A 823 -4.31 -24.30 -27.05
C PHE A 823 -5.32 -23.79 -28.07
N GLU A 824 -5.97 -22.67 -27.78
CA GLU A 824 -6.86 -22.00 -28.72
C GLU A 824 -6.04 -21.04 -29.57
N VAL A 825 -5.98 -21.31 -30.87
CA VAL A 825 -5.09 -20.65 -31.82
C VAL A 825 -5.88 -20.09 -32.99
N ALA A 826 -6.12 -18.78 -33.01
CA ALA A 826 -6.77 -18.15 -34.15
C ALA A 826 -5.83 -18.15 -35.37
N GLY A 827 -6.39 -18.38 -36.56
CA GLY A 827 -5.62 -18.51 -37.80
C GLY A 827 -4.97 -19.89 -38.02
N LEU A 828 -5.18 -20.84 -37.10
CA LEU A 828 -4.79 -22.23 -37.30
C LEU A 828 -5.86 -22.96 -38.13
N ASP A 829 -5.53 -23.32 -39.36
CA ASP A 829 -6.40 -24.10 -40.26
C ASP A 829 -5.79 -25.49 -40.53
N ALA A 830 -5.46 -26.18 -39.43
CA ALA A 830 -4.93 -27.53 -39.50
C ALA A 830 -6.05 -28.54 -39.73
N GLU A 831 -5.75 -29.61 -40.48
CA GLU A 831 -6.68 -30.72 -40.66
C GLU A 831 -7.05 -31.31 -39.29
N ALA A 832 -8.36 -31.56 -39.12
CA ALA A 832 -8.87 -32.17 -37.92
C ALA A 832 -8.36 -33.61 -37.84
N TYR A 833 -7.44 -33.86 -36.92
CA TYR A 833 -6.84 -35.16 -36.73
C TYR A 833 -6.68 -35.43 -35.25
N ASP A 834 -7.32 -36.51 -34.81
CA ASP A 834 -7.20 -37.02 -33.45
C ASP A 834 -6.43 -38.34 -33.53
N LEU A 835 -5.19 -38.35 -33.03
CA LEU A 835 -4.41 -39.59 -32.94
C LEU A 835 -5.10 -40.61 -32.04
N GLY A 836 -5.99 -40.15 -31.16
CA GLY A 836 -6.43 -40.91 -30.00
C GLY A 836 -5.25 -41.23 -29.07
N LEU A 837 -5.55 -41.96 -28.00
CA LEU A 837 -4.53 -42.48 -27.10
C LEU A 837 -4.21 -43.92 -27.54
N ASN A 838 -3.29 -44.06 -28.50
CA ASN A 838 -2.86 -45.35 -29.01
C ASN A 838 -1.54 -45.81 -28.35
N PRO A 839 -1.54 -46.87 -27.53
CA PRO A 839 -0.34 -47.36 -26.87
C PRO A 839 0.77 -47.90 -27.78
N ALA A 840 0.46 -48.21 -29.04
CA ALA A 840 1.38 -48.88 -29.95
C ALA A 840 2.39 -47.94 -30.62
N GLU A 841 2.17 -46.61 -30.57
CA GLU A 841 2.97 -45.64 -31.32
C GLU A 841 3.34 -44.42 -30.45
N PRO A 842 4.60 -43.92 -30.52
CA PRO A 842 5.00 -42.74 -29.77
C PRO A 842 4.25 -41.50 -30.26
N LEU A 843 3.90 -40.59 -29.35
CA LEU A 843 3.26 -39.33 -29.71
C LEU A 843 4.23 -38.45 -30.53
N PRO A 844 3.78 -37.90 -31.67
CA PRO A 844 4.60 -37.04 -32.48
C PRO A 844 4.73 -35.64 -31.83
N THR A 845 5.87 -34.99 -32.04
CA THR A 845 6.09 -33.58 -31.66
C THR A 845 5.69 -32.59 -32.76
N GLU A 846 5.23 -33.12 -33.90
CA GLU A 846 4.62 -32.39 -35.00
C GLU A 846 3.46 -33.21 -35.57
N LEU A 847 2.27 -32.62 -35.67
CA LEU A 847 1.08 -33.29 -36.19
C LEU A 847 0.37 -32.37 -37.17
N MET A 848 0.11 -32.84 -38.39
CA MET A 848 -0.51 -32.04 -39.46
C MET A 848 0.14 -30.66 -39.66
N GLY A 849 1.48 -30.61 -39.58
CA GLY A 849 2.25 -29.37 -39.72
C GLY A 849 2.21 -28.43 -38.52
N VAL A 850 1.53 -28.82 -37.43
CA VAL A 850 1.45 -28.08 -36.17
C VAL A 850 2.54 -28.53 -35.22
N ARG A 851 3.26 -27.59 -34.60
CA ARG A 851 4.14 -27.84 -33.43
C ARG A 851 3.74 -26.95 -32.27
N VAL A 852 3.84 -27.47 -31.06
CA VAL A 852 3.76 -26.69 -29.81
C VAL A 852 5.12 -26.75 -29.13
N THR A 853 5.66 -25.64 -28.66
CA THR A 853 6.95 -25.62 -27.95
C THR A 853 6.83 -24.95 -26.59
N PHE A 854 7.49 -25.52 -25.59
CA PHE A 854 7.73 -24.92 -24.28
C PHE A 854 9.21 -24.53 -24.21
N ASP A 855 9.54 -23.25 -24.02
CA ASP A 855 10.91 -22.71 -24.04
C ASP A 855 11.74 -23.21 -25.25
N GLY A 856 11.09 -23.29 -26.41
CA GLY A 856 11.67 -23.80 -27.66
C GLY A 856 11.76 -25.33 -27.78
N VAL A 857 11.41 -26.09 -26.73
CA VAL A 857 11.38 -27.56 -26.74
C VAL A 857 10.03 -28.07 -27.27
N PRO A 858 9.99 -28.86 -28.37
CA PRO A 858 8.74 -29.39 -28.91
C PRO A 858 8.00 -30.34 -27.96
N ALA A 859 6.70 -30.10 -27.79
CA ALA A 859 5.80 -30.91 -26.99
C ALA A 859 5.14 -32.02 -27.82
N PRO A 860 4.88 -33.20 -27.22
CA PRO A 860 4.05 -34.22 -27.83
C PRO A 860 2.61 -33.73 -28.06
N ILE A 861 2.05 -34.02 -29.24
CA ILE A 861 0.72 -33.57 -29.68
C ILE A 861 -0.24 -34.76 -29.74
N LEU A 862 -1.48 -34.54 -29.27
CA LEU A 862 -2.56 -35.52 -29.28
C LEU A 862 -3.53 -35.33 -30.43
N ARG A 863 -3.92 -34.08 -30.67
CA ARG A 863 -4.87 -33.75 -31.74
C ARG A 863 -4.71 -32.33 -32.23
N THR A 864 -5.14 -32.10 -33.45
CA THR A 864 -5.21 -30.80 -34.12
C THR A 864 -6.60 -30.61 -34.73
N GLY A 865 -6.96 -29.37 -34.96
CA GLY A 865 -8.09 -29.00 -35.79
C GLY A 865 -8.11 -27.50 -36.07
N ALA A 866 -9.10 -27.07 -36.84
CA ALA A 866 -9.28 -25.64 -37.10
C ALA A 866 -9.48 -24.89 -35.77
N GLY A 867 -8.56 -23.98 -35.47
CA GLY A 867 -8.59 -23.13 -34.28
C GLY A 867 -7.98 -23.73 -33.01
N PHE A 868 -7.53 -24.98 -32.99
CA PHE A 868 -6.99 -25.59 -31.77
C PHE A 868 -5.92 -26.68 -31.98
N VAL A 869 -5.09 -26.87 -30.95
CA VAL A 869 -4.20 -28.02 -30.80
C VAL A 869 -4.25 -28.50 -29.35
N THR A 870 -4.12 -29.80 -29.10
CA THR A 870 -3.98 -30.36 -27.74
C THR A 870 -2.63 -31.05 -27.62
N ALA A 871 -1.83 -30.64 -26.63
CA ALA A 871 -0.46 -31.14 -26.43
C ALA A 871 -0.13 -31.35 -24.94
N ILE A 872 0.98 -32.04 -24.68
CA ILE A 872 1.45 -32.35 -23.33
C ILE A 872 2.37 -31.24 -22.82
N GLY A 873 2.10 -30.75 -21.62
CA GLY A 873 2.91 -29.76 -20.90
C GLY A 873 4.30 -30.29 -20.55
N LEU A 874 5.33 -29.57 -20.97
CA LEU A 874 6.72 -29.90 -20.67
C LEU A 874 7.31 -28.94 -19.62
N ARG A 875 8.28 -29.45 -18.85
CA ARG A 875 9.16 -28.63 -18.02
C ARG A 875 10.56 -28.72 -18.59
N THR A 876 11.09 -27.62 -19.09
CA THR A 876 12.36 -27.57 -19.82
C THR A 876 13.58 -27.42 -18.92
N SER A 877 13.41 -27.03 -17.64
CA SER A 877 14.52 -26.85 -16.70
C SER A 877 15.00 -28.19 -16.12
N GLN A 878 15.82 -28.94 -16.87
CA GLN A 878 16.65 -30.05 -16.33
C GLN A 878 18.02 -29.57 -15.81
N ILE A 879 18.15 -28.30 -15.40
CA ILE A 879 19.37 -27.83 -14.73
C ILE A 879 19.26 -28.24 -13.26
N ASN A 880 20.25 -28.99 -12.78
CA ASN A 880 20.42 -29.38 -11.39
C ASN A 880 21.61 -28.60 -10.83
N PRO A 881 21.46 -27.74 -9.80
CA PRO A 881 20.27 -27.54 -8.98
C PRO A 881 19.16 -26.81 -9.76
N PRO A 882 17.87 -27.04 -9.42
CA PRO A 882 16.78 -26.32 -10.06
C PRO A 882 17.00 -24.82 -9.87
N LEU A 883 17.22 -24.10 -10.97
CA LEU A 883 17.06 -22.65 -10.95
C LEU A 883 15.58 -22.33 -10.69
N PRO A 884 15.26 -21.17 -10.09
CA PRO A 884 13.92 -20.78 -9.68
C PRO A 884 13.12 -20.26 -10.89
N ASN A 885 13.10 -21.03 -11.99
CA ASN A 885 12.27 -20.68 -13.13
C ASN A 885 10.85 -21.15 -12.81
N GLU A 886 10.07 -20.23 -12.24
CA GLU A 886 8.64 -20.38 -11.93
C GLU A 886 7.75 -20.20 -13.17
N PHE A 887 8.30 -20.07 -14.39
CA PHE A 887 7.57 -19.79 -15.64
C PHE A 887 8.12 -20.56 -16.85
N THR A 888 7.30 -20.69 -17.90
CA THR A 888 7.62 -21.27 -19.22
C THR A 888 7.01 -20.45 -20.36
N GLU A 889 7.73 -20.31 -21.47
CA GLU A 889 7.26 -19.68 -22.71
C GLU A 889 6.61 -20.71 -23.63
N VAL A 890 5.37 -20.48 -24.06
CA VAL A 890 4.63 -21.34 -24.99
C VAL A 890 4.48 -20.67 -26.35
N LYS A 891 4.74 -21.43 -27.42
CA LYS A 891 4.46 -21.04 -28.82
C LYS A 891 3.82 -22.17 -29.60
N VAL A 892 3.00 -21.81 -30.59
CA VAL A 892 2.47 -22.72 -31.61
C VAL A 892 2.97 -22.30 -32.98
N SER A 893 3.44 -23.25 -33.79
CA SER A 893 3.81 -23.00 -35.18
C SER A 893 3.01 -23.88 -36.13
N PHE A 894 2.64 -23.33 -37.28
CA PHE A 894 1.93 -24.03 -38.35
C PHE A 894 2.45 -23.56 -39.71
N HIS A 895 2.96 -24.49 -40.53
CA HIS A 895 3.49 -24.20 -41.87
C HIS A 895 4.49 -23.02 -41.95
N GLY A 896 5.35 -22.89 -40.95
CA GLY A 896 6.36 -21.82 -40.86
C GLY A 896 5.86 -20.50 -40.27
N ALA A 897 4.55 -20.32 -40.10
CA ALA A 897 4.01 -19.26 -39.26
C ALA A 897 4.15 -19.63 -37.78
N VAL A 898 4.47 -18.66 -36.92
CA VAL A 898 4.64 -18.85 -35.48
C VAL A 898 3.71 -17.89 -34.74
N SER A 899 3.09 -18.36 -33.66
CA SER A 899 2.22 -17.56 -32.81
C SER A 899 3.00 -16.53 -31.98
N ASN A 900 2.27 -15.64 -31.32
CA ASN A 900 2.80 -14.92 -30.15
C ASN A 900 3.29 -15.90 -29.08
N SER A 901 4.27 -15.44 -28.29
CA SER A 901 4.69 -16.08 -27.04
C SER A 901 3.62 -15.89 -25.97
N VAL A 902 3.32 -16.96 -25.23
CA VAL A 902 2.50 -16.88 -24.01
C VAL A 902 3.31 -17.41 -22.84
N ILE A 903 3.52 -16.59 -21.83
CA ILE A 903 4.27 -16.94 -20.63
C ILE A 903 3.29 -17.40 -19.55
N LEU A 904 3.56 -18.57 -18.97
CA LEU A 904 2.72 -19.23 -17.98
C LEU A 904 3.56 -19.70 -16.80
N PRO A 905 3.05 -19.64 -15.56
CA PRO A 905 3.76 -20.16 -14.40
C PRO A 905 3.85 -21.69 -14.44
N LEU A 906 4.96 -22.23 -13.95
CA LEU A 906 5.20 -23.65 -13.77
C LEU A 906 4.79 -24.08 -12.36
N LEU A 907 3.83 -24.97 -12.25
CA LEU A 907 3.33 -25.46 -10.96
C LEU A 907 4.30 -26.49 -10.33
N PRO A 908 4.42 -26.55 -8.99
CA PRO A 908 5.30 -27.49 -8.29
C PRO A 908 5.04 -28.96 -8.63
N LEU A 909 6.09 -29.78 -8.66
CA LEU A 909 5.98 -31.23 -8.88
C LEU A 909 5.03 -31.88 -7.85
N GLY A 910 4.01 -32.61 -8.32
CA GLY A 910 3.03 -33.30 -7.46
C GLY A 910 1.67 -32.63 -7.34
N THR A 911 1.46 -31.45 -7.95
CA THR A 911 0.16 -30.77 -7.97
C THR A 911 -0.77 -31.36 -9.03
N PRO A 912 -1.91 -31.98 -8.66
CA PRO A 912 -2.91 -32.42 -9.62
C PRO A 912 -3.41 -31.23 -10.45
N ALA A 913 -3.41 -31.36 -11.78
CA ALA A 913 -3.89 -30.33 -12.72
C ALA A 913 -5.43 -30.22 -12.76
N ILE A 914 -6.13 -30.89 -11.84
CA ILE A 914 -7.60 -30.95 -11.77
C ILE A 914 -8.16 -29.62 -11.26
N ALA A 915 -7.40 -28.90 -10.43
CA ALA A 915 -7.82 -27.61 -9.87
C ALA A 915 -6.59 -26.79 -9.48
N PRO A 916 -6.71 -25.44 -9.44
CA PRO A 916 -5.68 -24.57 -8.90
C PRO A 916 -5.36 -24.95 -7.45
N LEU A 917 -4.13 -24.64 -7.01
CA LEU A 917 -3.59 -24.86 -5.65
C LEU A 917 -4.42 -24.24 -4.50
N THR A 918 -5.50 -23.53 -4.82
CA THR A 918 -6.41 -22.85 -3.91
C THR A 918 -7.85 -23.18 -4.27
N TYR A 919 -8.68 -23.43 -3.26
CA TYR A 919 -10.12 -23.66 -3.39
C TYR A 919 -10.81 -22.48 -4.08
N VAL A 920 -11.04 -22.59 -5.40
CA VAL A 920 -11.89 -21.68 -6.19
C VAL A 920 -13.32 -22.21 -6.14
N ALA A 921 -14.32 -21.37 -5.87
CA ALA A 921 -15.71 -21.79 -6.06
C ALA A 921 -15.90 -22.08 -7.55
N PRO A 922 -16.40 -23.25 -7.95
CA PRO A 922 -16.56 -23.50 -9.38
C PRO A 922 -17.71 -22.66 -9.93
N PRO A 923 -17.68 -22.47 -11.26
CA PRO A 923 -18.61 -21.66 -12.01
C PRO A 923 -20.08 -21.84 -11.73
N SER A 924 -20.87 -20.80 -12.02
CA SER A 924 -22.33 -20.97 -12.14
C SER A 924 -22.67 -22.07 -13.15
N ALA A 925 -23.92 -22.55 -13.08
CA ALA A 925 -24.47 -23.61 -13.92
C ALA A 925 -24.28 -23.43 -15.44
N SER A 926 -23.73 -22.31 -15.91
CA SER A 926 -23.47 -22.00 -17.32
C SER A 926 -22.10 -22.44 -17.84
N ASN A 927 -21.10 -22.81 -16.99
CA ASN A 927 -19.79 -23.21 -17.52
C ASN A 927 -18.92 -24.09 -16.59
N PRO A 928 -19.35 -25.31 -16.24
CA PRO A 928 -18.63 -26.14 -15.26
C PRO A 928 -17.20 -26.50 -15.70
N VAL A 929 -16.29 -26.48 -14.73
CA VAL A 929 -14.91 -26.96 -14.85
C VAL A 929 -14.97 -28.49 -14.85
N ASP A 930 -15.16 -29.08 -16.03
CA ASP A 930 -15.40 -30.52 -16.15
C ASP A 930 -14.11 -31.29 -16.40
N GLY A 931 -13.43 -31.66 -15.31
CA GLY A 931 -12.74 -32.95 -15.35
C GLY A 931 -13.71 -33.99 -15.93
N LEU A 932 -13.31 -34.78 -16.92
CA LEU A 932 -14.20 -35.77 -17.54
C LEU A 932 -14.64 -36.77 -16.46
N VAL A 933 -15.85 -36.60 -15.93
CA VAL A 933 -16.48 -37.49 -14.94
C VAL A 933 -17.50 -38.37 -15.64
N PHE A 934 -17.44 -39.67 -15.37
CA PHE A 934 -18.36 -40.65 -15.88
C PHE A 934 -19.12 -41.33 -14.74
N ASN A 935 -20.40 -41.59 -14.96
CA ASN A 935 -21.24 -42.40 -14.08
C ASN A 935 -20.84 -43.89 -14.16
N ASP A 936 -21.38 -44.71 -13.25
CA ASP A 936 -21.16 -46.16 -13.22
C ASP A 936 -21.64 -46.88 -14.49
N ASP A 937 -22.58 -46.29 -15.22
CA ASP A 937 -23.10 -46.77 -16.50
C ASP A 937 -22.28 -46.29 -17.72
N GLY A 938 -21.21 -45.52 -17.50
CA GLY A 938 -20.32 -45.01 -18.54
C GLY A 938 -20.82 -43.76 -19.27
N SER A 939 -21.99 -43.21 -18.91
CA SER A 939 -22.41 -41.89 -19.37
C SER A 939 -21.55 -40.77 -18.76
N VAL A 940 -21.38 -39.66 -19.47
CA VAL A 940 -20.77 -38.45 -18.91
C VAL A 940 -21.69 -37.92 -17.81
N ASN A 941 -21.12 -37.53 -16.68
CA ASN A 941 -21.87 -36.97 -15.57
C ASN A 941 -22.19 -35.50 -15.85
N ASP A 942 -23.46 -35.21 -16.18
CA ASP A 942 -23.97 -33.87 -16.50
C ASP A 942 -25.36 -33.65 -15.86
N ALA A 943 -25.96 -32.49 -16.13
CA ALA A 943 -27.27 -32.14 -15.57
C ALA A 943 -28.39 -33.08 -16.04
N GLU A 944 -28.29 -33.62 -17.26
CA GLU A 944 -29.24 -34.58 -17.82
C GLU A 944 -29.00 -36.02 -17.34
N HIS A 945 -27.77 -36.36 -16.94
CA HIS A 945 -27.32 -37.68 -16.54
C HIS A 945 -26.62 -37.65 -15.16
N PRO A 946 -27.36 -37.41 -14.06
CA PRO A 946 -26.78 -37.36 -12.73
C PRO A 946 -26.45 -38.75 -12.14
N ALA A 947 -25.35 -38.83 -11.39
CA ALA A 947 -24.91 -40.02 -10.68
C ALA A 947 -25.89 -40.38 -9.54
N LYS A 948 -26.13 -41.67 -9.29
CA LYS A 948 -27.05 -42.09 -8.21
C LYS A 948 -26.32 -42.09 -6.85
N PRO A 949 -26.96 -41.70 -5.74
CA PRO A 949 -26.41 -41.97 -4.40
C PRO A 949 -26.03 -43.46 -4.25
N GLY A 950 -24.84 -43.75 -3.76
CA GLY A 950 -24.27 -45.10 -3.64
C GLY A 950 -23.62 -45.65 -4.92
N SER A 951 -23.75 -45.00 -6.08
CA SER A 951 -23.07 -45.40 -7.32
C SER A 951 -21.59 -45.01 -7.31
N MET A 952 -20.82 -45.61 -8.22
CA MET A 952 -19.45 -45.20 -8.49
C MET A 952 -19.43 -44.13 -9.57
N ILE A 953 -18.48 -43.21 -9.46
CA ILE A 953 -18.10 -42.31 -10.53
C ILE A 953 -16.62 -42.47 -10.85
N LEU A 954 -16.27 -42.17 -12.08
CA LEU A 954 -14.92 -42.22 -12.61
C LEU A 954 -14.52 -40.82 -13.08
N ALA A 955 -13.56 -40.20 -12.41
CA ALA A 955 -13.00 -38.92 -12.83
C ALA A 955 -11.66 -39.10 -13.54
N MET A 956 -11.52 -38.49 -14.72
CA MET A 956 -10.25 -38.39 -15.44
C MET A 956 -9.48 -37.17 -14.98
N VAL A 957 -8.22 -37.38 -14.60
CA VAL A 957 -7.39 -36.34 -14.01
C VAL A 957 -6.00 -36.32 -14.62
N THR A 958 -5.38 -35.13 -14.72
CA THR A 958 -3.98 -35.01 -15.15
C THR A 958 -3.10 -34.43 -14.04
N GLY A 959 -1.79 -34.70 -14.07
CA GLY A 959 -0.79 -33.97 -13.27
C GLY A 959 -0.50 -34.47 -11.84
N VAL A 960 -0.94 -35.64 -11.41
CA VAL A 960 -0.79 -36.14 -10.00
C VAL A 960 0.65 -36.52 -9.56
N GLY A 961 1.69 -35.97 -10.18
CA GLY A 961 3.08 -36.10 -9.71
C GLY A 961 3.84 -37.33 -10.20
N GLN A 962 4.99 -37.59 -9.55
CA GLN A 962 5.83 -38.76 -9.83
C GLN A 962 5.03 -40.05 -9.60
N ALA A 963 5.00 -40.93 -10.59
CA ALA A 963 4.54 -42.31 -10.40
C ALA A 963 5.61 -43.11 -9.64
N ALA A 964 5.22 -44.14 -8.90
CA ALA A 964 6.18 -45.04 -8.27
C ALA A 964 6.97 -45.82 -9.34
N GLY A 965 8.21 -45.41 -9.65
CA GLY A 965 9.12 -46.04 -10.63
C GLY A 965 9.90 -45.03 -11.50
N THR A 966 10.74 -45.50 -12.42
CA THR A 966 11.44 -44.64 -13.40
C THR A 966 10.61 -44.53 -14.68
N PHE A 967 9.89 -43.42 -14.84
CA PHE A 967 9.06 -43.15 -16.03
C PHE A 967 9.35 -41.77 -16.59
N VAL A 968 9.14 -41.60 -17.89
CA VAL A 968 9.17 -40.29 -18.56
C VAL A 968 7.74 -39.72 -18.54
N PRO A 969 7.46 -38.63 -17.81
CA PRO A 969 6.13 -38.05 -17.76
C PRO A 969 5.63 -37.66 -19.14
N GLY A 970 4.36 -37.98 -19.44
CA GLY A 970 3.79 -37.77 -20.78
C GLY A 970 4.16 -38.85 -21.80
N ALA A 971 4.93 -39.88 -21.43
CA ALA A 971 5.05 -41.09 -22.23
C ALA A 971 3.82 -41.99 -22.03
N ILE A 972 3.58 -42.89 -22.98
CA ILE A 972 2.56 -43.94 -22.87
C ILE A 972 2.96 -44.88 -21.73
N ALA A 973 2.05 -45.06 -20.77
CA ALA A 973 2.17 -46.01 -19.68
C ALA A 973 2.22 -47.42 -20.24
N ALA A 974 3.18 -48.22 -19.75
CA ALA A 974 3.28 -49.63 -20.11
C ALA A 974 1.98 -50.40 -19.77
N ASN A 975 1.87 -51.65 -20.20
CA ASN A 975 0.72 -52.53 -19.92
C ASN A 975 0.44 -52.79 -18.42
N GLU A 976 1.21 -52.20 -17.51
CA GLU A 976 1.03 -52.26 -16.07
C GLU A 976 0.60 -50.90 -15.52
N ALA A 977 -0.49 -50.89 -14.75
CA ALA A 977 -1.00 -49.67 -14.14
C ALA A 977 -0.02 -49.11 -13.10
N THR A 978 0.41 -47.86 -13.29
CA THR A 978 1.25 -47.15 -12.33
C THR A 978 0.39 -46.42 -11.30
N VAL A 979 0.86 -46.36 -10.06
CA VAL A 979 0.17 -45.70 -8.95
C VAL A 979 0.92 -44.40 -8.63
N PRO A 980 0.22 -43.30 -8.30
CA PRO A 980 0.86 -42.08 -7.83
C PRO A 980 1.78 -42.37 -6.64
N ALA A 981 2.93 -41.69 -6.54
CA ALA A 981 3.84 -41.84 -5.41
C ALA A 981 3.22 -41.37 -4.08
N SER A 982 2.18 -40.53 -4.13
CA SER A 982 1.43 -40.07 -2.95
C SER A 982 -0.05 -40.44 -3.06
N PRO A 983 -0.67 -40.95 -1.98
CA PRO A 983 -2.08 -41.33 -1.99
C PRO A 983 -3.01 -40.10 -2.10
N LEU A 984 -4.07 -40.27 -2.89
CA LEU A 984 -5.19 -39.33 -3.02
C LEU A 984 -6.27 -39.62 -1.98
N TYR A 985 -6.94 -38.60 -1.47
CA TYR A 985 -8.03 -38.68 -0.50
C TYR A 985 -9.22 -37.87 -0.99
N SER A 986 -10.44 -38.33 -0.71
CA SER A 986 -11.67 -37.59 -1.03
C SER A 986 -12.55 -37.37 0.19
N SER A 987 -13.29 -36.26 0.23
CA SER A 987 -14.32 -36.03 1.25
C SER A 987 -15.49 -37.03 1.18
N TRP A 988 -15.73 -37.63 0.01
CA TRP A 988 -16.78 -38.64 -0.20
C TRP A 988 -16.39 -40.04 0.27
N THR A 989 -15.10 -40.30 0.46
CA THR A 989 -14.58 -41.60 0.92
C THR A 989 -13.82 -41.43 2.24
N PRO A 990 -14.50 -41.49 3.39
CA PRO A 990 -13.82 -41.43 4.67
C PRO A 990 -12.94 -42.68 4.86
N ARG A 991 -11.65 -42.48 5.16
CA ARG A 991 -10.69 -43.50 5.64
C ARG A 991 -10.04 -44.45 4.62
N GLN A 992 -10.18 -44.27 3.31
CA GLN A 992 -9.40 -45.03 2.32
C GLN A 992 -8.74 -44.12 1.29
N ALA A 993 -7.53 -44.50 0.88
CA ALA A 993 -6.87 -43.88 -0.26
C ALA A 993 -7.73 -44.14 -1.50
N VAL A 994 -7.99 -43.09 -2.28
CA VAL A 994 -8.68 -43.20 -3.54
C VAL A 994 -7.80 -44.00 -4.50
N VAL A 995 -8.38 -44.98 -5.19
CA VAL A 995 -7.66 -45.76 -6.18
C VAL A 995 -7.42 -44.86 -7.39
N ALA A 996 -6.20 -44.35 -7.48
CA ALA A 996 -5.70 -43.65 -8.64
C ALA A 996 -4.70 -44.54 -9.36
N LYS A 997 -4.98 -44.79 -10.64
CA LYS A 997 -4.13 -45.61 -11.50
C LYS A 997 -3.97 -44.91 -12.84
N SER A 998 -2.76 -44.94 -13.38
CA SER A 998 -2.59 -44.61 -14.80
C SER A 998 -3.39 -45.62 -15.62
N LEU A 999 -3.98 -45.19 -16.73
CA LEU A 999 -4.53 -46.18 -17.65
C LEU A 999 -3.37 -46.88 -18.37
N PRO A 1000 -3.27 -48.22 -18.32
CA PRO A 1000 -2.37 -48.94 -19.19
C PRO A 1000 -2.65 -48.55 -20.64
N GLY A 1001 -1.59 -48.11 -21.32
CA GLY A 1001 -1.67 -47.60 -22.68
C GLY A 1001 -2.19 -46.17 -22.88
N PHE A 1002 -2.38 -45.41 -21.81
CA PHE A 1002 -2.61 -43.96 -21.84
C PHE A 1002 -1.35 -43.24 -21.35
N LEU A 1003 -1.34 -41.90 -21.33
CA LEU A 1003 -0.17 -41.15 -20.84
C LEU A 1003 0.05 -41.38 -19.34
N THR A 1004 1.31 -41.50 -18.93
CA THR A 1004 1.78 -41.64 -17.53
C THR A 1004 1.36 -40.50 -16.60
N SER A 1005 0.72 -39.47 -17.14
CA SER A 1005 0.19 -38.31 -16.45
C SER A 1005 -1.34 -38.25 -16.38
N ILE A 1006 -2.07 -39.17 -17.02
CA ILE A 1006 -3.54 -39.32 -16.92
C ILE A 1006 -3.85 -40.43 -15.92
N PHE A 1007 -4.70 -40.12 -14.95
CA PHE A 1007 -5.14 -41.07 -13.94
C PHE A 1007 -6.66 -41.16 -13.91
N GLN A 1008 -7.14 -42.35 -13.59
CA GLN A 1008 -8.53 -42.59 -13.23
C GLN A 1008 -8.68 -42.53 -11.73
N VAL A 1009 -9.61 -41.71 -11.26
CA VAL A 1009 -9.95 -41.56 -9.85
C VAL A 1009 -11.36 -42.12 -9.65
N LEU A 1010 -11.47 -43.26 -8.97
CA LEU A 1010 -12.74 -43.89 -8.68
C LEU A 1010 -13.30 -43.42 -7.34
N LEU A 1011 -14.52 -42.91 -7.32
CA LEU A 1011 -15.17 -42.41 -6.10
C LEU A 1011 -16.56 -43.01 -5.95
N THR A 1012 -16.99 -43.24 -4.71
CA THR A 1012 -18.35 -43.65 -4.40
C THR A 1012 -19.17 -42.43 -4.00
N VAL A 1013 -20.33 -42.23 -4.63
CA VAL A 1013 -21.28 -41.18 -4.24
C VAL A 1013 -21.87 -41.54 -2.87
N PRO A 1014 -21.80 -40.68 -1.83
CA PRO A 1014 -22.35 -40.99 -0.52
C PRO A 1014 -23.87 -41.21 -0.57
N GLU A 1015 -24.38 -42.19 0.18
CA GLU A 1015 -25.83 -42.52 0.21
C GLU A 1015 -26.72 -41.39 0.71
N ARG A 1016 -26.18 -40.42 1.45
CA ARG A 1016 -26.93 -39.29 2.06
C ARG A 1016 -26.81 -37.97 1.29
N THR A 1017 -26.40 -38.02 0.03
CA THR A 1017 -26.22 -36.83 -0.80
C THR A 1017 -27.57 -36.31 -1.30
N SER A 1018 -27.80 -34.99 -1.22
CA SER A 1018 -29.09 -34.37 -1.59
C SER A 1018 -29.39 -34.53 -3.09
N PRO A 1019 -30.56 -35.10 -3.47
CA PRO A 1019 -30.96 -35.27 -4.88
C PRO A 1019 -31.09 -33.94 -5.64
N GLY A 1020 -30.73 -33.94 -6.93
CA GLY A 1020 -30.97 -32.81 -7.85
C GLY A 1020 -30.04 -31.61 -7.71
N THR A 1021 -28.87 -31.76 -7.08
CA THR A 1021 -27.89 -30.67 -6.89
C THR A 1021 -26.49 -31.05 -7.39
N LEU A 1022 -25.79 -30.09 -8.00
CA LEU A 1022 -24.37 -30.21 -8.35
C LEU A 1022 -23.54 -30.27 -7.05
N GLN A 1023 -22.86 -31.39 -6.83
CA GLN A 1023 -22.06 -31.63 -5.64
C GLN A 1023 -20.57 -31.48 -5.96
N LYS A 1024 -19.85 -30.75 -5.12
CA LYS A 1024 -18.41 -30.50 -5.29
C LYS A 1024 -17.65 -31.43 -4.36
N VAL A 1025 -16.74 -32.22 -4.92
CA VAL A 1025 -16.06 -33.32 -4.22
C VAL A 1025 -14.58 -33.00 -4.06
N PRO A 1026 -14.16 -32.53 -2.86
CA PRO A 1026 -12.76 -32.38 -2.52
C PRO A 1026 -11.92 -33.65 -2.75
N LEU A 1027 -10.72 -33.48 -3.34
CA LEU A 1027 -9.64 -34.42 -3.58
C LEU A 1027 -8.30 -33.84 -3.07
N SER A 1028 -7.64 -34.46 -2.10
CA SER A 1028 -6.33 -34.00 -1.58
C SER A 1028 -5.23 -35.05 -1.75
N VAL A 1029 -3.97 -34.62 -1.85
CA VAL A 1029 -2.78 -35.49 -1.96
C VAL A 1029 -1.96 -35.34 -0.70
N SER A 1030 -1.79 -36.37 0.14
CA SER A 1030 -0.99 -36.23 1.39
C SER A 1030 0.45 -36.73 1.21
N ALA A 1031 1.43 -35.96 1.68
CA ALA A 1031 2.84 -36.38 1.77
C ALA A 1031 3.16 -37.18 3.05
N TYR A 1032 2.23 -37.30 4.01
CA TYR A 1032 2.47 -38.02 5.26
C TYR A 1032 1.99 -39.48 5.19
N PRO A 1033 2.82 -40.47 5.62
CA PRO A 1033 2.38 -41.85 5.76
C PRO A 1033 1.28 -41.96 6.83
N ALA A 1034 0.35 -42.89 6.63
CA ALA A 1034 -0.80 -43.11 7.50
C ALA A 1034 -0.38 -43.21 8.98
N ILE A 1035 -0.96 -42.37 9.83
CA ILE A 1035 -0.83 -42.50 11.28
C ILE A 1035 -1.44 -43.87 11.68
N PRO A 1036 -0.75 -44.71 12.48
CA PRO A 1036 -1.25 -46.02 12.84
C PRO A 1036 -2.63 -45.97 13.52
N ALA A 1037 -3.52 -46.88 13.13
CA ALA A 1037 -4.84 -47.03 13.74
C ALA A 1037 -4.71 -47.28 15.25
N GLY A 1038 -5.18 -46.34 16.07
CA GLY A 1038 -5.19 -46.44 17.54
C GLY A 1038 -4.51 -45.29 18.30
N SER A 1039 -3.99 -44.26 17.62
CA SER A 1039 -3.41 -43.09 18.29
C SER A 1039 -4.48 -42.09 18.76
N PRO A 1040 -4.44 -41.60 20.02
CA PRO A 1040 -5.51 -40.81 20.63
C PRO A 1040 -5.47 -39.31 20.29
N LEU A 1041 -4.81 -38.92 19.19
CA LEU A 1041 -4.80 -37.52 18.76
C LEU A 1041 -6.19 -37.16 18.21
N LYS A 1042 -6.91 -36.32 18.97
CA LYS A 1042 -8.18 -35.71 18.56
C LYS A 1042 -7.94 -34.93 17.26
N TYR A 1043 -8.70 -35.31 16.23
CA TYR A 1043 -8.83 -34.59 14.97
C TYR A 1043 -9.23 -33.14 15.26
N GLN A 1044 -8.36 -32.16 15.02
CA GLN A 1044 -8.81 -30.80 14.76
C GLN A 1044 -9.35 -30.77 13.32
N PRO A 1045 -10.54 -30.19 13.06
CA PRO A 1045 -11.00 -29.96 11.69
C PRO A 1045 -9.92 -29.15 10.94
N PHE A 1046 -9.79 -29.39 9.63
CA PHE A 1046 -8.82 -28.78 8.70
C PHE A 1046 -8.85 -27.23 8.67
N GLY A 1047 -8.43 -26.61 9.76
CA GLY A 1047 -8.24 -25.17 9.89
C GLY A 1047 -7.20 -24.95 10.96
N SER A 1048 -6.09 -24.31 10.60
CA SER A 1048 -4.99 -23.80 11.44
C SER A 1048 -3.61 -24.51 11.44
N SER A 1049 -3.30 -25.45 10.54
CA SER A 1049 -1.89 -25.78 10.29
C SER A 1049 -1.28 -24.85 9.23
N PRO A 1050 -0.18 -24.13 9.50
CA PRO A 1050 0.52 -23.29 8.51
C PRO A 1050 1.13 -24.09 7.34
N ASN A 1051 1.20 -25.42 7.46
CA ASN A 1051 1.87 -26.32 6.50
C ASN A 1051 0.92 -27.41 5.95
N GLY A 1052 -0.39 -27.18 5.96
CA GLY A 1052 -1.42 -28.16 5.57
C GLY A 1052 -1.74 -28.18 4.06
N ILE A 1053 -1.69 -29.37 3.46
CA ILE A 1053 -1.97 -29.65 2.04
C ILE A 1053 -3.44 -29.37 1.70
N TYR A 1054 -3.67 -28.52 0.69
CA TYR A 1054 -4.98 -28.04 0.25
C TYR A 1054 -5.74 -29.07 -0.62
N PRO A 1055 -7.08 -29.18 -0.49
CA PRO A 1055 -7.89 -30.06 -1.35
C PRO A 1055 -8.24 -29.43 -2.71
N ASN A 1056 -7.96 -30.14 -3.80
CA ASN A 1056 -8.54 -29.94 -5.14
C ASN A 1056 -10.02 -30.37 -5.13
N ALA A 1057 -10.82 -30.15 -6.17
CA ALA A 1057 -12.20 -30.69 -6.22
C ALA A 1057 -12.65 -31.08 -7.63
N ILE A 1058 -13.59 -32.02 -7.73
CA ILE A 1058 -14.34 -32.34 -8.97
C ILE A 1058 -15.82 -32.02 -8.78
N ALA A 1059 -16.53 -31.68 -9.86
CA ALA A 1059 -17.97 -31.45 -9.85
C ALA A 1059 -18.71 -32.75 -10.23
N VAL A 1060 -19.80 -33.07 -9.53
CA VAL A 1060 -20.59 -34.28 -9.73
C VAL A 1060 -22.07 -33.98 -9.56
N TYR A 1061 -22.87 -34.15 -10.61
CA TYR A 1061 -24.32 -34.13 -10.54
C TYR A 1061 -24.83 -35.39 -9.85
N VAL A 1062 -25.69 -35.24 -8.82
CA VAL A 1062 -26.27 -36.36 -8.07
C VAL A 1062 -27.80 -36.37 -8.18
N LYS A 1063 -28.36 -37.55 -8.47
CA LYS A 1063 -29.75 -37.79 -8.82
C LYS A 1063 -30.70 -37.59 -7.65
#